data_AF-A0A0M9EVS2-F1
#
_entry.id   AF-A0A0M9EVS2-F1
#
_cell.length_a   1.000
_cell.length_b   1.000
_cell.length_c   1.000
_cell.angle_alpha   90.00
_cell.angle_beta   90.00
_cell.angle_gamma   90.00
#
_symmetry.space_group_name_H-M   'P 1'
#
loop_
_entity.id
_entity.type
_entity.pdbx_description
1 polymer ?
#
loop_
_entity_poly.entity_id
_entity_poly.type
_entity_poly.pdbx_seq_one_letter_code
_entity_poly.pdbx_strand_id
1 'polypeptide(L)'
;MSQTSSDSSGNSDALELEAAGYQQAMPRRFSLWSLGALSFTLTCTWLGTGSSIGISLTEASSAGTLWSLPIAGVMTTIVSLGMAELASAYPVAGAQYYWSFMVARDDYKPFASYLNGWMSVIGWWLASSSVSNFVSSMILDIVGAWHPDWDQKRWHQYLIYVALIWIATSANIFMSRWIPLFNKMVFVLSVLTLSATTITLFVVTKNHASSKFIFTDTTNRTGWSSDGFAFMLAVGNAVYAFLGSDCGAHLCEEIPNPARNVPKVMIYPLLMGLFTAFPFAASLMYAISDISAVLNTTTGLPLFEIYFQGTGSRSGATVLMTLFAFCFFANLVANATTSSRTLWAVSRDGALPYSHFWERVHPKFEVPVNALLLSATFITLYGLIFLGSSTAFAAMVSAAIIFLQTSCVIPQAVLLYRGRERVLPLRYFNLVSRPTPTTSIALYLLSLANMKLAVLTTFVTAITAAKSPGYRFVGRVNPATKELTWPSTGVAFTFKGTEATININSITGTSSADLIIDGKDPIVIANVNGTSISVPKLPKGTHTVELRKRSETSFGTFIITGVSTDGKLLEAPPPKRKIEIIGDSISVGYGLDGVIPCVDTAALQNNGKTYGAVAARALNADYSVVAWSGKGLIRNYASSPPDTSPPMPTIYTRYGANDKDNSFTFPKSWVPDAVVINLGTNDFSYLNVRNPVNPADLTKALVKLVKSVQSHYPKAQFFFVSSPLLNDYYPTEADAQKSTHVRVLKDTMQQLSGKTHFVDWPTQGAEAGCDYHPNAATQAQGGQLLAASIKAALKW
;
A
#
# COMPACT_ATOMS: atom_id res chain seq x y z
N MET A 1 -37.54 36.67 -32.81
CA MET A 1 -36.51 36.09 -33.70
C MET A 1 -35.48 35.19 -33.00
N SER A 2 -35.65 34.81 -31.72
CA SER A 2 -34.68 33.96 -30.98
C SER A 2 -35.02 32.46 -30.94
N GLN A 3 -36.22 32.04 -31.38
CA GLN A 3 -36.66 30.63 -31.35
C GLN A 3 -36.42 29.88 -32.66
N THR A 4 -36.16 30.57 -33.77
CA THR A 4 -35.98 29.94 -35.09
C THR A 4 -34.55 29.47 -35.38
N SER A 5 -33.54 29.92 -34.62
CA SER A 5 -32.13 29.52 -34.83
C SER A 5 -31.72 28.25 -34.08
N SER A 6 -32.41 27.88 -32.99
CA SER A 6 -32.14 26.63 -32.27
C SER A 6 -32.67 25.39 -33.01
N ASP A 7 -33.84 25.50 -33.65
CA ASP A 7 -34.43 24.38 -34.40
C ASP A 7 -33.70 24.11 -35.72
N SER A 8 -33.17 25.14 -36.39
CA SER A 8 -32.40 24.96 -37.64
C SER A 8 -31.04 24.30 -37.40
N SER A 9 -30.34 24.64 -36.32
CA SER A 9 -29.06 24.02 -35.95
C SER A 9 -29.21 22.56 -35.50
N GLY A 10 -30.27 22.24 -34.74
CA GLY A 10 -30.57 20.86 -34.35
C GLY A 10 -30.87 19.93 -35.53
N ASN A 11 -31.54 20.45 -36.58
CA ASN A 11 -31.79 19.71 -37.80
C ASN A 11 -30.50 19.48 -38.63
N SER A 12 -29.63 20.51 -38.73
CA SER A 12 -28.34 20.39 -39.42
C SER A 12 -27.42 19.34 -38.78
N ASP A 13 -27.29 19.36 -37.44
CA ASP A 13 -26.45 18.40 -36.72
C ASP A 13 -26.95 16.94 -36.89
N ALA A 14 -28.26 16.74 -36.99
CA ALA A 14 -28.85 15.42 -37.22
C ALA A 14 -28.57 14.92 -38.65
N LEU A 15 -28.66 15.80 -39.66
CA LEU A 15 -28.33 15.50 -41.05
C LEU A 15 -26.84 15.19 -41.24
N GLU A 16 -25.94 15.90 -40.55
CA GLU A 16 -24.50 15.60 -40.56
C GLU A 16 -24.19 14.21 -39.97
N LEU A 17 -24.89 13.82 -38.90
CA LEU A 17 -24.77 12.49 -38.29
C LEU A 17 -25.32 11.39 -39.22
N GLU A 18 -26.46 11.65 -39.86
CA GLU A 18 -27.06 10.74 -40.84
C GLU A 18 -26.15 10.54 -42.06
N ALA A 19 -25.51 11.60 -42.55
CA ALA A 19 -24.51 11.53 -43.60
C ALA A 19 -23.28 10.69 -43.21
N ALA A 20 -22.98 10.59 -41.91
CA ALA A 20 -21.94 9.71 -41.37
C ALA A 20 -22.42 8.25 -41.19
N GLY A 21 -23.68 7.93 -41.51
CA GLY A 21 -24.26 6.60 -41.42
C GLY A 21 -24.98 6.32 -40.09
N TYR A 22 -25.24 7.34 -39.28
CA TYR A 22 -25.77 7.17 -37.92
C TYR A 22 -27.04 7.99 -37.70
N GLN A 23 -28.00 7.40 -36.97
CA GLN A 23 -29.18 8.11 -36.50
C GLN A 23 -28.96 8.62 -35.08
N GLN A 24 -29.57 9.75 -34.75
CA GLN A 24 -29.49 10.33 -33.41
C GLN A 24 -30.24 9.44 -32.40
N ALA A 25 -29.51 8.75 -31.53
CA ALA A 25 -30.09 7.80 -30.58
C ALA A 25 -30.41 8.39 -29.19
N MET A 26 -29.79 9.52 -28.84
CA MET A 26 -29.96 10.19 -27.55
C MET A 26 -30.29 11.69 -27.73
N PRO A 27 -30.97 12.33 -26.76
CA PRO A 27 -31.29 13.75 -26.87
C PRO A 27 -30.03 14.60 -26.66
N ARG A 28 -29.97 15.76 -27.32
CA ARG A 28 -28.92 16.77 -27.09
C ARG A 28 -29.11 17.47 -25.74
N ARG A 29 -28.71 16.79 -24.66
CA ARG A 29 -28.94 17.22 -23.27
C ARG A 29 -27.88 18.19 -22.76
N PHE A 30 -26.72 18.25 -23.39
CA PHE A 30 -25.62 19.06 -22.91
C PHE A 30 -25.51 20.37 -23.70
N SER A 31 -25.29 21.47 -22.98
CA SER A 31 -24.72 22.69 -23.53
C SER A 31 -23.19 22.66 -23.45
N LEU A 32 -22.53 23.60 -24.13
CA LEU A 32 -21.09 23.82 -24.00
C LEU A 32 -20.64 23.95 -22.54
N TRP A 33 -21.45 24.63 -21.71
CA TRP A 33 -21.15 24.80 -20.29
C TRP A 33 -21.28 23.49 -19.51
N SER A 34 -22.37 22.74 -19.67
CA SER A 34 -22.56 21.50 -18.90
C SER A 34 -21.63 20.36 -19.34
N LEU A 35 -21.29 20.27 -20.63
CA LEU A 35 -20.32 19.28 -21.11
C LEU A 35 -18.89 19.70 -20.75
N GLY A 36 -18.55 20.99 -20.86
CA GLY A 36 -17.27 21.51 -20.38
C GLY A 36 -17.09 21.31 -18.88
N ALA A 37 -18.15 21.47 -18.09
CA ALA A 37 -18.17 21.16 -16.66
C ALA A 37 -17.93 19.66 -16.39
N LEU A 38 -18.59 18.76 -17.14
CA LEU A 38 -18.32 17.32 -17.07
C LEU A 38 -16.85 17.02 -17.39
N SER A 39 -16.31 17.59 -18.47
CA SER A 39 -14.92 17.39 -18.86
C SER A 39 -13.93 17.91 -17.82
N PHE A 40 -14.22 19.04 -17.17
CA PHE A 40 -13.44 19.54 -16.04
C PHE A 40 -13.53 18.62 -14.83
N THR A 41 -14.72 18.16 -14.47
CA THR A 41 -14.93 17.23 -13.34
C THR A 41 -14.26 15.88 -13.60
N LEU A 42 -14.18 15.43 -14.85
CA LEU A 42 -13.54 14.18 -15.21
C LEU A 42 -12.01 14.29 -15.29
N THR A 43 -11.49 15.35 -15.92
CA THR A 43 -10.03 15.57 -15.99
C THR A 43 -9.48 15.95 -14.60
N CYS A 44 -10.22 16.81 -13.90
CA CYS A 44 -10.02 17.35 -12.55
C CYS A 44 -8.59 17.27 -12.01
N THR A 45 -7.68 18.04 -12.63
CA THR A 45 -6.25 17.89 -12.42
C THR A 45 -5.80 18.01 -10.99
N TRP A 46 -6.35 18.96 -10.23
CA TRP A 46 -5.99 19.10 -8.82
C TRP A 46 -6.40 17.89 -7.97
N LEU A 47 -7.52 17.23 -8.27
CA LEU A 47 -7.93 15.99 -7.58
C LEU A 47 -7.01 14.82 -7.95
N GLY A 48 -6.64 14.70 -9.22
CA GLY A 48 -5.68 13.71 -9.69
C GLY A 48 -4.31 13.89 -9.03
N THR A 49 -3.83 15.14 -8.95
CA THR A 49 -2.58 15.49 -8.26
C THR A 49 -2.64 15.16 -6.77
N GLY A 50 -3.70 15.58 -6.06
CA GLY A 50 -3.82 15.36 -4.62
C GLY A 50 -3.95 13.88 -4.26
N SER A 51 -4.71 13.11 -5.03
CA SER A 51 -4.92 11.68 -4.78
C SER A 51 -3.68 10.83 -5.01
N SER A 52 -2.83 11.18 -5.99
CA SER A 52 -1.62 10.42 -6.35
C SER A 52 -0.32 10.97 -5.76
N ILE A 53 -0.39 12.00 -4.90
CA ILE A 53 0.77 12.78 -4.47
C ILE A 53 1.86 11.96 -3.77
N GLY A 54 1.48 10.89 -3.05
CA GLY A 54 2.43 10.01 -2.37
C GLY A 54 3.39 9.27 -3.30
N ILE A 55 2.90 8.90 -4.48
CA ILE A 55 3.70 8.22 -5.49
C ILE A 55 4.78 9.18 -5.98
N SER A 56 4.41 10.39 -6.39
CA SER A 56 5.37 11.40 -6.85
C SER A 56 6.36 11.84 -5.76
N LEU A 57 5.93 11.94 -4.50
CA LEU A 57 6.81 12.24 -3.37
C LEU A 57 7.83 11.13 -3.10
N THR A 58 7.45 9.87 -3.32
CA THR A 58 8.37 8.73 -3.24
C THR A 58 9.34 8.74 -4.41
N GLU A 59 8.86 9.08 -5.60
CA GLU A 59 9.64 9.05 -6.83
C GLU A 59 10.70 10.16 -6.89
N ALA A 60 10.31 11.41 -6.66
CA ALA A 60 11.19 12.55 -6.87
C ALA A 60 10.99 13.65 -5.83
N SER A 61 10.49 13.31 -4.64
CA SER A 61 10.24 14.24 -3.54
C SER A 61 9.41 15.48 -3.95
N SER A 62 9.49 16.56 -3.18
CA SER A 62 8.67 17.74 -3.40
C SER A 62 8.92 18.43 -4.75
N ALA A 63 10.17 18.76 -5.07
CA ALA A 63 10.47 19.53 -6.28
C ALA A 63 10.16 18.71 -7.54
N GLY A 64 10.47 17.42 -7.53
CA GLY A 64 10.13 16.53 -8.62
C GLY A 64 8.62 16.44 -8.84
N THR A 65 7.84 16.30 -7.75
CA THR A 65 6.38 16.35 -7.81
C THR A 65 5.88 17.66 -8.43
N LEU A 66 6.39 18.80 -7.98
CA LEU A 66 5.93 20.12 -8.42
C LEU A 66 6.26 20.40 -9.90
N TRP A 67 7.50 20.12 -10.33
CA TRP A 67 7.96 20.40 -11.70
C TRP A 67 7.51 19.36 -12.73
N SER A 68 7.11 18.16 -12.29
CA SER A 68 6.55 17.14 -13.18
C SER A 68 5.18 17.55 -13.76
N LEU A 69 4.37 18.29 -13.00
CA LEU A 69 3.02 18.72 -13.38
C LEU A 69 2.96 19.60 -14.64
N PRO A 70 3.71 20.71 -14.76
CA PRO A 70 3.67 21.53 -15.97
C PRO A 70 4.17 20.77 -17.20
N ILE A 71 5.16 19.88 -17.04
CA ILE A 71 5.67 19.03 -18.12
C ILE A 71 4.56 18.08 -18.60
N ALA A 72 3.94 17.34 -17.68
CA ALA A 72 2.84 16.42 -17.98
C ALA A 72 1.62 17.14 -18.59
N GLY A 73 1.29 18.33 -18.09
CA GLY A 73 0.18 19.15 -18.59
C GLY A 73 0.41 19.62 -20.02
N VAL A 74 1.62 20.12 -20.34
CA VAL A 74 1.97 20.53 -21.71
C VAL A 74 1.95 19.33 -22.65
N MET A 75 2.54 18.20 -22.24
CA MET A 75 2.51 16.96 -23.03
C MET A 75 1.08 16.53 -23.34
N THR A 76 0.21 16.49 -22.33
CA THR A 76 -1.18 16.03 -22.50
C THR A 76 -2.03 17.01 -23.30
N THR A 77 -1.79 18.32 -23.16
CA THR A 77 -2.44 19.35 -23.98
C THR A 77 -2.11 19.16 -25.45
N ILE A 78 -0.84 18.87 -25.77
CA ILE A 78 -0.39 18.61 -27.14
C ILE A 78 -1.09 17.38 -27.75
N VAL A 79 -1.18 16.28 -27.00
CA VAL A 79 -1.94 15.09 -27.45
C VAL A 79 -3.41 15.44 -27.69
N SER A 80 -4.00 16.23 -26.79
CA SER A 80 -5.42 16.57 -26.82
C SER A 80 -5.77 17.54 -27.93
N LEU A 81 -4.84 18.42 -28.33
CA LEU A 81 -4.98 19.25 -29.54
C LEU A 81 -5.16 18.37 -30.78
N GLY A 82 -4.34 17.33 -30.94
CA GLY A 82 -4.45 16.40 -32.06
C GLY A 82 -5.79 15.66 -32.09
N MET A 83 -6.30 15.26 -30.92
CA MET A 83 -7.63 14.67 -30.79
C MET A 83 -8.76 15.69 -31.03
N ALA A 84 -8.59 16.95 -30.63
CA ALA A 84 -9.57 18.00 -30.85
C ALA A 84 -9.75 18.30 -32.36
N GLU A 85 -8.69 18.21 -33.16
CA GLU A 85 -8.79 18.31 -34.62
C GLU A 85 -9.58 17.12 -35.21
N LEU A 86 -9.31 15.89 -34.73
CA LEU A 86 -10.06 14.70 -35.10
C LEU A 86 -11.55 14.81 -34.72
N ALA A 87 -11.85 15.29 -33.51
CA ALA A 87 -13.21 15.51 -33.05
C ALA A 87 -13.95 16.58 -33.87
N SER A 88 -13.22 17.58 -34.37
CA SER A 88 -13.78 18.60 -35.27
C SER A 88 -14.07 18.05 -36.67
N ALA A 89 -13.21 17.16 -37.16
CA ALA A 89 -13.36 16.54 -38.48
C ALA A 89 -14.42 15.43 -38.50
N TYR A 90 -14.53 14.67 -37.42
CA TYR A 90 -15.38 13.48 -37.30
C TYR A 90 -16.14 13.48 -35.96
N PRO A 91 -17.19 14.31 -35.83
CA PRO A 91 -17.92 14.52 -34.57
C PRO A 91 -18.96 13.41 -34.30
N VAL A 92 -18.53 12.15 -34.23
CA VAL A 92 -19.39 10.97 -33.97
C VAL A 92 -19.01 10.30 -32.64
N ALA A 93 -19.99 9.76 -31.91
CA ALA A 93 -19.75 9.15 -30.61
C ALA A 93 -18.86 7.90 -30.77
N GLY A 94 -18.03 7.62 -29.76
CA GLY A 94 -17.00 6.58 -29.80
C GLY A 94 -15.58 7.13 -30.04
N ALA A 95 -15.46 8.40 -30.43
CA ALA A 95 -14.20 9.15 -30.46
C ALA A 95 -13.07 8.37 -31.15
N GLN A 96 -12.03 7.94 -30.43
CA GLN A 96 -10.84 7.32 -31.01
C GLN A 96 -11.14 6.04 -31.80
N TYR A 97 -12.13 5.24 -31.35
CA TYR A 97 -12.60 4.06 -32.07
C TYR A 97 -13.05 4.41 -33.49
N TYR A 98 -13.91 5.44 -33.60
CA TYR A 98 -14.45 5.89 -34.88
C TYR A 98 -13.39 6.64 -35.70
N TRP A 99 -12.58 7.48 -35.05
CA TRP A 99 -11.49 8.20 -35.72
C TRP A 99 -10.50 7.24 -36.36
N SER A 100 -10.12 6.16 -35.66
CA SER A 100 -9.24 5.11 -36.21
C SER A 100 -9.81 4.47 -37.46
N PHE A 101 -11.12 4.22 -37.50
CA PHE A 101 -11.79 3.73 -38.69
C PHE A 101 -11.70 4.75 -39.84
N MET A 102 -11.97 6.02 -39.57
CA MET A 102 -11.97 7.07 -40.61
C MET A 102 -10.57 7.32 -41.19
N VAL A 103 -9.54 7.29 -40.35
CA VAL A 103 -8.19 7.64 -40.78
C VAL A 103 -7.38 6.47 -41.32
N ALA A 104 -7.75 5.22 -41.03
CA ALA A 104 -7.05 4.04 -41.54
C ALA A 104 -7.31 3.79 -43.04
N ARG A 105 -6.38 3.07 -43.67
CA ARG A 105 -6.57 2.51 -45.03
C ARG A 105 -7.67 1.47 -44.99
N ASP A 106 -8.44 1.33 -46.07
CA ASP A 106 -9.61 0.45 -46.15
C ASP A 106 -9.32 -0.99 -45.67
N ASP A 107 -8.17 -1.54 -46.03
CA ASP A 107 -7.70 -2.87 -45.62
C ASP A 107 -7.56 -3.05 -44.09
N TYR A 108 -7.32 -1.96 -43.35
CA TYR A 108 -7.01 -1.96 -41.91
C TYR A 108 -8.06 -1.25 -41.05
N LYS A 109 -9.08 -0.61 -41.63
CA LYS A 109 -10.09 0.13 -40.86
C LYS A 109 -10.76 -0.73 -39.78
N PRO A 110 -11.23 -1.97 -40.06
CA PRO A 110 -11.89 -2.79 -39.04
C PRO A 110 -10.95 -3.14 -37.88
N PHE A 111 -9.70 -3.51 -38.17
CA PHE A 111 -8.73 -3.88 -37.15
C PHE A 111 -8.33 -2.68 -36.27
N ALA A 112 -8.00 -1.55 -36.89
CA ALA A 112 -7.60 -0.34 -36.16
C ALA A 112 -8.72 0.17 -35.25
N SER A 113 -9.97 0.13 -35.74
CA SER A 113 -11.15 0.51 -34.98
C SER A 113 -11.42 -0.49 -33.84
N TYR A 114 -11.49 -1.80 -34.11
CA TYR A 114 -11.73 -2.83 -33.10
C TYR A 114 -10.71 -2.80 -31.95
N LEU A 115 -9.41 -2.74 -32.28
CA LEU A 115 -8.35 -2.64 -31.29
C LEU A 115 -8.53 -1.39 -30.41
N ASN A 116 -8.82 -0.25 -31.04
CA ASN A 116 -8.96 1.01 -30.34
C ASN A 116 -10.22 1.05 -29.46
N GLY A 117 -11.33 0.48 -29.92
CA GLY A 117 -12.57 0.33 -29.16
C GLY A 117 -12.36 -0.42 -27.85
N TRP A 118 -11.70 -1.59 -27.91
CA TRP A 118 -11.37 -2.36 -26.70
C TRP A 118 -10.40 -1.62 -25.77
N MET A 119 -9.37 -0.98 -26.33
CA MET A 119 -8.42 -0.19 -25.54
C MET A 119 -9.14 0.94 -24.78
N SER A 120 -10.06 1.64 -25.44
CA SER A 120 -10.85 2.70 -24.83
C SER A 120 -11.79 2.17 -23.75
N VAL A 121 -12.59 1.14 -24.04
CA VAL A 121 -13.54 0.53 -23.07
C VAL A 121 -12.83 0.05 -21.80
N ILE A 122 -11.75 -0.72 -21.94
CA ILE A 122 -10.97 -1.23 -20.80
C ILE A 122 -10.34 -0.06 -20.03
N GLY A 123 -9.77 0.92 -20.75
CA GLY A 123 -9.19 2.11 -20.14
C GLY A 123 -10.19 2.87 -19.25
N TRP A 124 -11.42 3.07 -19.72
CA TRP A 124 -12.48 3.72 -18.95
C TRP A 124 -12.94 2.91 -17.73
N TRP A 125 -12.99 1.58 -17.81
CA TRP A 125 -13.29 0.73 -16.65
C TRP A 125 -12.19 0.78 -15.59
N LEU A 126 -10.92 0.76 -16.01
CA LEU A 126 -9.79 0.86 -15.10
C LEU A 126 -9.68 2.24 -14.46
N ALA A 127 -9.97 3.32 -15.21
CA ALA A 127 -10.05 4.68 -14.68
C ALA A 127 -11.15 4.81 -13.62
N SER A 128 -12.35 4.28 -13.89
CA SER A 128 -13.45 4.24 -12.92
C SER A 128 -13.09 3.47 -11.65
N SER A 129 -12.35 2.36 -11.81
CA SER A 129 -11.82 1.57 -10.69
C SER A 129 -10.82 2.39 -9.87
N SER A 130 -9.92 3.12 -10.52
CA SER A 130 -8.95 3.99 -9.85
C SER A 130 -9.63 5.02 -8.94
N VAL A 131 -10.57 5.79 -9.50
CA VAL A 131 -11.26 6.85 -8.77
C VAL A 131 -12.06 6.29 -7.60
N SER A 132 -12.80 5.20 -7.82
CA SER A 132 -13.57 4.52 -6.76
C SER A 132 -12.65 4.07 -5.61
N ASN A 133 -11.45 3.58 -5.93
CA ASN A 133 -10.49 3.14 -4.92
C ASN A 133 -9.96 4.32 -4.10
N PHE A 134 -9.57 5.42 -4.74
CA PHE A 134 -9.12 6.61 -4.03
C PHE A 134 -10.20 7.18 -3.11
N VAL A 135 -11.44 7.35 -3.59
CA VAL A 135 -12.55 7.86 -2.78
C VAL A 135 -12.83 6.93 -1.61
N SER A 136 -12.81 5.61 -1.82
CA SER A 136 -12.99 4.64 -0.74
C SER A 136 -11.88 4.74 0.33
N SER A 137 -10.62 4.90 -0.07
CA SER A 137 -9.51 5.14 0.86
C SER A 137 -9.66 6.45 1.63
N MET A 138 -10.08 7.54 0.97
CA MET A 138 -10.26 8.85 1.62
C MET A 138 -11.35 8.81 2.71
N ILE A 139 -12.43 8.06 2.47
CA ILE A 139 -13.47 7.84 3.48
C ILE A 139 -12.87 7.08 4.68
N LEU A 140 -12.05 6.06 4.43
CA LEU A 140 -11.41 5.29 5.47
C LEU A 140 -10.32 6.06 6.23
N ASP A 141 -9.60 6.97 5.57
CA ASP A 141 -8.66 7.88 6.22
C ASP A 141 -9.36 8.74 7.27
N ILE A 142 -10.53 9.29 6.91
CA ILE A 142 -11.35 10.05 7.85
C ILE A 142 -11.75 9.16 9.03
N VAL A 143 -12.24 7.94 8.78
CA VAL A 143 -12.64 7.02 9.85
C VAL A 143 -11.44 6.69 10.77
N GLY A 144 -10.27 6.36 10.20
CA GLY A 144 -9.05 6.05 10.96
C GLY A 144 -8.54 7.23 11.78
N ALA A 145 -8.71 8.46 11.30
CA ALA A 145 -8.32 9.67 12.04
C ALA A 145 -9.17 9.90 13.31
N TRP A 146 -10.43 9.45 13.30
CA TRP A 146 -11.38 9.57 14.42
C TRP A 146 -11.47 8.31 15.28
N HIS A 147 -11.09 7.16 14.73
CA HIS A 147 -11.08 5.86 15.42
C HIS A 147 -9.70 5.18 15.27
N PRO A 148 -8.67 5.63 15.99
CA PRO A 148 -7.31 5.11 15.84
C PRO A 148 -7.17 3.61 16.17
N ASP A 149 -8.02 3.11 17.06
CA ASP A 149 -8.05 1.70 17.47
C ASP A 149 -8.79 0.79 16.47
N TRP A 150 -9.36 1.37 15.41
CA TRP A 150 -10.09 0.61 14.40
C TRP A 150 -9.15 -0.05 13.40
N ASP A 151 -9.13 -1.38 13.44
CA ASP A 151 -8.34 -2.22 12.54
C ASP A 151 -8.97 -2.25 11.13
N GLN A 152 -8.49 -1.37 10.26
CA GLN A 152 -8.94 -1.28 8.87
C GLN A 152 -8.57 -2.55 8.08
N LYS A 153 -9.58 -3.24 7.56
CA LYS A 153 -9.42 -4.40 6.67
C LYS A 153 -9.64 -4.00 5.22
N ARG A 154 -8.96 -4.68 4.29
CA ARG A 154 -9.11 -4.48 2.84
C ARG A 154 -10.54 -4.64 2.35
N TRP A 155 -11.32 -5.51 2.99
CA TRP A 155 -12.72 -5.71 2.63
C TRP A 155 -13.63 -4.54 3.03
N HIS A 156 -13.29 -3.74 4.05
CA HIS A 156 -14.02 -2.50 4.36
C HIS A 156 -13.96 -1.54 3.17
N GLN A 157 -12.75 -1.36 2.61
CA GLN A 157 -12.51 -0.52 1.45
C GLN A 157 -13.23 -1.03 0.21
N TYR A 158 -13.17 -2.35 -0.03
CA TYR A 158 -13.86 -2.97 -1.16
C TYR A 158 -15.38 -2.76 -1.11
N LEU A 159 -16.02 -2.87 0.06
CA LEU A 159 -17.46 -2.64 0.16
C LEU A 159 -17.85 -1.18 -0.15
N ILE A 160 -17.05 -0.22 0.34
CA ILE A 160 -17.26 1.21 0.03
C ILE A 160 -17.05 1.44 -1.47
N TYR A 161 -15.99 0.89 -2.04
CA TYR A 161 -15.70 0.92 -3.47
C TYR A 161 -16.90 0.43 -4.31
N VAL A 162 -17.47 -0.73 -3.97
CA VAL A 162 -18.65 -1.28 -4.65
C VAL A 162 -19.85 -0.35 -4.50
N ALA A 163 -20.11 0.14 -3.28
CA ALA A 163 -21.22 1.07 -3.04
C ALA A 163 -21.11 2.33 -3.90
N LEU A 164 -19.92 2.94 -3.99
CA LEU A 164 -19.69 4.15 -4.80
C LEU A 164 -19.98 3.90 -6.29
N ILE A 165 -19.57 2.77 -6.85
CA ILE A 165 -19.82 2.41 -8.25
C ILE A 165 -21.31 2.30 -8.54
N TRP A 166 -22.04 1.60 -7.68
CA TRP A 166 -23.48 1.40 -7.87
C TRP A 166 -24.30 2.66 -7.61
N ILE A 167 -23.87 3.54 -6.70
CA ILE A 167 -24.47 4.87 -6.55
C ILE A 167 -24.24 5.72 -7.80
N ALA A 168 -23.00 5.77 -8.32
CA ALA A 168 -22.69 6.52 -9.55
C ALA A 168 -23.45 5.98 -10.77
N THR A 169 -23.59 4.66 -10.88
CA THR A 169 -24.37 3.98 -11.92
C THR A 169 -25.85 4.32 -11.80
N SER A 170 -26.40 4.25 -10.58
CA SER A 170 -27.80 4.59 -10.30
C SER A 170 -28.10 6.06 -10.63
N ALA A 171 -27.20 6.98 -10.29
CA ALA A 171 -27.33 8.38 -10.66
C ALA A 171 -27.39 8.57 -12.18
N ASN A 172 -26.55 7.86 -12.94
CA ASN A 172 -26.56 7.91 -14.41
C ASN A 172 -27.84 7.33 -15.04
N ILE A 173 -28.49 6.35 -14.40
CA ILE A 173 -29.74 5.75 -14.89
C ILE A 173 -30.94 6.64 -14.52
N PHE A 174 -31.12 6.91 -13.23
CA PHE A 174 -32.34 7.53 -12.71
C PHE A 174 -32.33 9.06 -12.75
N MET A 175 -31.14 9.67 -12.70
CA MET A 175 -30.96 11.13 -12.71
C MET A 175 -30.39 11.64 -14.02
N SER A 176 -30.49 10.86 -15.11
CA SER A 176 -29.88 11.18 -16.42
C SER A 176 -30.22 12.58 -16.94
N ARG A 177 -31.45 13.08 -16.67
CA ARG A 177 -31.89 14.43 -17.08
C ARG A 177 -31.26 15.56 -16.24
N TRP A 178 -30.85 15.22 -15.03
CA TRP A 178 -30.23 16.14 -14.07
C TRP A 178 -28.71 16.15 -14.15
N ILE A 179 -28.08 15.16 -14.81
CA ILE A 179 -26.63 15.09 -15.01
C ILE A 179 -26.03 16.42 -15.53
N PRO A 180 -26.60 17.10 -16.56
CA PRO A 180 -26.08 18.39 -17.00
C PRO A 180 -26.10 19.48 -15.91
N LEU A 181 -27.12 19.49 -15.04
CA LEU A 181 -27.18 20.42 -13.91
C LEU A 181 -26.18 20.04 -12.82
N PHE A 182 -26.10 18.75 -12.48
CA PHE A 182 -25.16 18.19 -11.51
C PHE A 182 -23.73 18.57 -11.86
N ASN A 183 -23.31 18.39 -13.12
CA ASN A 183 -21.95 18.75 -13.56
C ASN A 183 -21.64 20.23 -13.37
N LYS A 184 -22.60 21.13 -13.68
CA LYS A 184 -22.44 22.57 -13.45
C LYS A 184 -22.25 22.90 -11.95
N MET A 185 -23.05 22.26 -11.09
CA MET A 185 -22.94 22.45 -9.63
C MET A 185 -21.60 21.94 -9.10
N VAL A 186 -21.19 20.75 -9.53
CA VAL A 186 -19.91 20.14 -9.15
C VAL A 186 -18.73 20.96 -9.65
N PHE A 187 -18.79 21.53 -10.85
CA PHE A 187 -17.75 22.43 -11.35
C PHE A 187 -17.55 23.60 -10.39
N VAL A 188 -18.62 24.31 -10.03
CA VAL A 188 -18.56 25.45 -9.10
C VAL A 188 -18.02 25.00 -7.75
N LEU A 189 -18.55 23.90 -7.20
CA LEU A 189 -18.09 23.35 -5.93
C LEU A 189 -16.61 22.96 -5.97
N SER A 190 -16.13 22.39 -7.07
CA SER A 190 -14.74 21.97 -7.24
C SER A 190 -13.80 23.17 -7.27
N VAL A 191 -14.18 24.24 -7.97
CA VAL A 191 -13.41 25.50 -7.98
C VAL A 191 -13.37 26.11 -6.58
N LEU A 192 -14.51 26.18 -5.89
CA LEU A 192 -14.58 26.68 -4.52
C LEU A 192 -13.75 25.83 -3.55
N THR A 193 -13.80 24.51 -3.66
CA THR A 193 -13.06 23.58 -2.79
C THR A 193 -11.55 23.69 -3.04
N LEU A 194 -11.14 23.74 -4.31
CA LEU A 194 -9.75 23.95 -4.70
C LEU A 194 -9.21 25.27 -4.12
N SER A 195 -9.93 26.37 -4.33
CA SER A 195 -9.53 27.69 -3.85
C SER A 195 -9.49 27.74 -2.33
N ALA A 196 -10.53 27.22 -1.66
CA ALA A 196 -10.59 27.16 -0.20
C ALA A 196 -9.43 26.35 0.37
N THR A 197 -9.18 25.15 -0.17
CA THR A 197 -8.07 24.28 0.28
C THR A 197 -6.72 24.96 0.10
N THR A 198 -6.46 25.53 -1.08
CA THR A 198 -5.20 26.21 -1.39
C THR A 198 -4.97 27.40 -0.45
N ILE A 199 -5.99 28.24 -0.25
CA ILE A 199 -5.93 29.40 0.66
C ILE A 199 -5.73 28.96 2.10
N THR A 200 -6.50 27.96 2.57
CA THR A 200 -6.38 27.43 3.94
C THR A 200 -4.96 26.95 4.20
N LEU A 201 -4.37 26.17 3.30
CA LEU A 201 -3.01 25.66 3.50
C LEU A 201 -1.95 26.77 3.44
N PHE A 202 -2.10 27.79 2.60
CA PHE A 202 -1.17 28.92 2.59
C PHE A 202 -1.28 29.80 3.85
N VAL A 203 -2.49 30.02 4.36
CA VAL A 203 -2.75 30.99 5.44
C VAL A 203 -2.64 30.37 6.84
N VAL A 204 -3.11 29.13 7.01
CA VAL A 204 -3.26 28.51 8.35
C VAL A 204 -2.02 27.73 8.77
N THR A 205 -1.22 27.24 7.81
CA THR A 205 0.00 26.49 8.10
C THR A 205 0.96 27.33 8.94
N LYS A 206 1.31 26.85 10.14
CA LYS A 206 2.24 27.54 11.03
C LYS A 206 3.69 27.17 10.76
N ASN A 207 3.94 25.90 10.46
CA ASN A 207 5.27 25.35 10.22
C ASN A 207 5.42 25.07 8.72
N HIS A 208 5.92 26.08 8.00
CA HIS A 208 6.12 25.94 6.56
C HIS A 208 7.37 25.10 6.25
N ALA A 209 7.25 24.23 5.25
CA ALA A 209 8.41 23.63 4.63
C ALA A 209 9.37 24.70 4.08
N SER A 210 10.68 24.42 4.13
CA SER A 210 11.67 25.34 3.57
C SER A 210 11.53 25.46 2.05
N SER A 211 11.75 26.65 1.49
CA SER A 211 11.75 26.84 0.02
C SER A 211 12.76 25.93 -0.70
N LYS A 212 13.85 25.57 -0.02
CA LYS A 212 14.82 24.59 -0.53
C LYS A 212 14.17 23.21 -0.72
N PHE A 213 13.43 22.72 0.28
CA PHE A 213 12.68 21.47 0.15
C PHE A 213 11.68 21.57 -1.00
N ILE A 214 10.88 22.64 -1.03
CA ILE A 214 9.77 22.76 -1.97
C ILE A 214 10.24 22.75 -3.43
N PHE A 215 11.26 23.56 -3.75
CA PHE A 215 11.65 23.84 -5.12
C PHE A 215 12.92 23.12 -5.60
N THR A 216 13.70 22.51 -4.70
CA THR A 216 14.97 21.86 -5.07
C THR A 216 15.12 20.40 -4.61
N ASP A 217 14.34 19.93 -3.62
CA ASP A 217 14.49 18.55 -3.15
C ASP A 217 13.94 17.54 -4.16
N THR A 218 14.83 16.69 -4.67
CA THR A 218 14.54 15.62 -5.63
C THR A 218 14.88 14.24 -5.08
N THR A 219 14.97 14.12 -3.74
CA THR A 219 15.33 12.86 -3.06
C THR A 219 14.51 11.68 -3.57
N ASN A 220 15.20 10.73 -4.19
CA ASN A 220 14.63 9.53 -4.77
C ASN A 220 14.53 8.41 -3.72
N ARG A 221 13.31 7.92 -3.47
CA ARG A 221 13.00 6.85 -2.50
C ARG A 221 12.48 5.57 -3.18
N THR A 222 12.65 5.45 -4.49
CA THR A 222 12.15 4.31 -5.28
C THR A 222 13.02 3.06 -5.19
N GLY A 223 14.26 3.21 -4.72
CA GLY A 223 15.29 2.17 -4.78
C GLY A 223 16.02 2.06 -6.12
N TRP A 224 15.70 2.90 -7.11
CA TRP A 224 16.47 3.01 -8.35
C TRP A 224 17.67 3.97 -8.16
N SER A 225 18.80 3.66 -8.80
CA SER A 225 20.05 4.43 -8.61
C SER A 225 20.13 5.74 -9.40
N SER A 226 19.13 6.06 -10.24
CA SER A 226 19.16 7.25 -11.11
C SER A 226 18.03 8.20 -10.76
N ASP A 227 18.38 9.41 -10.31
CA ASP A 227 17.42 10.46 -9.97
C ASP A 227 16.69 10.99 -11.22
N GLY A 228 17.38 11.05 -12.36
CA GLY A 228 16.76 11.40 -13.64
C GLY A 228 15.70 10.38 -14.07
N PHE A 229 15.94 9.10 -13.84
CA PHE A 229 14.95 8.05 -14.06
C PHE A 229 13.76 8.19 -13.11
N ALA A 230 14.01 8.45 -11.83
CA ALA A 230 12.96 8.64 -10.84
C ALA A 230 12.10 9.88 -11.13
N PHE A 231 12.70 10.98 -11.61
CA PHE A 231 11.98 12.15 -12.09
C PHE A 231 11.11 11.85 -13.32
N MET A 232 11.59 11.04 -14.27
CA MET A 232 10.75 10.58 -15.39
C MET A 232 9.54 9.77 -14.92
N LEU A 233 9.70 8.91 -13.89
CA LEU A 233 8.56 8.21 -13.29
C LEU A 233 7.54 9.20 -12.71
N ALA A 234 8.01 10.23 -12.00
CA ALA A 234 7.16 11.30 -11.47
C ALA A 234 6.39 12.05 -12.56
N VAL A 235 7.02 12.33 -13.72
CA VAL A 235 6.33 12.89 -14.90
C VAL A 235 5.27 11.93 -15.43
N GLY A 236 5.57 10.63 -15.51
CA GLY A 236 4.60 9.62 -15.91
C GLY A 236 3.40 9.53 -14.97
N ASN A 237 3.63 9.61 -13.65
CA ASN A 237 2.56 9.68 -12.66
C ASN A 237 1.76 10.98 -12.78
N ALA A 238 2.42 12.13 -13.01
CA ALA A 238 1.73 13.41 -13.18
C ALA A 238 0.78 13.43 -14.39
N VAL A 239 1.01 12.61 -15.42
CA VAL A 239 0.07 12.44 -16.56
C VAL A 239 -1.29 11.92 -16.10
N TYR A 240 -1.35 11.15 -15.00
CA TYR A 240 -2.61 10.70 -14.41
C TYR A 240 -3.55 11.86 -14.10
N ALA A 241 -3.01 12.99 -13.61
CA ALA A 241 -3.79 14.18 -13.30
C ALA A 241 -4.39 14.87 -14.54
N PHE A 242 -4.00 14.49 -15.75
CA PHE A 242 -4.52 15.08 -16.98
C PHE A 242 -5.30 14.08 -17.84
N LEU A 243 -5.61 12.89 -17.31
CA LEU A 243 -6.34 11.86 -18.05
C LEU A 243 -7.81 12.23 -18.30
N GLY A 244 -8.36 11.63 -19.35
CA GLY A 244 -9.77 11.77 -19.70
C GLY A 244 -10.13 13.06 -20.42
N SER A 245 -9.14 13.75 -21.02
CA SER A 245 -9.37 14.95 -21.82
C SER A 245 -10.27 14.73 -23.04
N ASP A 246 -10.44 13.48 -23.47
CA ASP A 246 -11.28 13.04 -24.57
C ASP A 246 -12.73 12.72 -24.16
N CYS A 247 -13.08 12.77 -22.88
CA CYS A 247 -14.42 12.37 -22.42
C CYS A 247 -15.56 13.06 -23.17
N GLY A 248 -15.45 14.37 -23.42
CA GLY A 248 -16.45 15.13 -24.15
C GLY A 248 -16.68 14.66 -25.60
N ALA A 249 -15.69 14.00 -26.21
CA ALA A 249 -15.82 13.43 -27.55
C ALA A 249 -16.71 12.20 -27.59
N HIS A 250 -16.79 11.43 -26.49
CA HIS A 250 -17.72 10.29 -26.39
C HIS A 250 -19.18 10.73 -26.25
N LEU A 251 -19.44 12.00 -25.92
CA LEU A 251 -20.77 12.61 -25.80
C LEU A 251 -21.06 13.63 -26.92
N CYS A 252 -20.32 13.60 -28.03
CA CYS A 252 -20.48 14.58 -29.10
C CYS A 252 -21.88 14.58 -29.73
N GLU A 253 -22.58 13.45 -29.75
CA GLU A 253 -23.97 13.36 -30.24
C GLU A 253 -24.99 14.02 -29.29
N GLU A 254 -24.61 14.32 -28.03
CA GLU A 254 -25.48 14.92 -27.01
C GLU A 254 -25.27 16.44 -26.84
N ILE A 255 -24.45 17.09 -27.67
CA ILE A 255 -24.18 18.54 -27.66
C ILE A 255 -24.48 19.19 -29.02
N PRO A 256 -25.03 20.42 -29.09
CA PRO A 256 -25.23 21.11 -30.36
C PRO A 256 -23.90 21.59 -30.98
N ASN A 257 -23.83 21.64 -32.30
CA ASN A 257 -22.66 22.01 -33.10
C ASN A 257 -21.38 21.26 -32.68
N PRO A 258 -21.39 19.91 -32.68
CA PRO A 258 -20.32 19.13 -32.07
C PRO A 258 -18.95 19.36 -32.72
N ALA A 259 -18.89 19.56 -34.03
CA ALA A 259 -17.66 19.88 -34.76
C ALA A 259 -16.94 21.15 -34.25
N ARG A 260 -17.66 22.07 -33.60
CA ARG A 260 -17.11 23.31 -33.02
C ARG A 260 -16.96 23.24 -31.50
N ASN A 261 -17.90 22.61 -30.82
CA ASN A 261 -17.99 22.65 -29.37
C ASN A 261 -17.21 21.52 -28.68
N VAL A 262 -17.09 20.34 -29.29
CA VAL A 262 -16.31 19.23 -28.75
C VAL A 262 -14.82 19.60 -28.58
N PRO A 263 -14.15 20.22 -29.58
CA PRO A 263 -12.76 20.68 -29.40
C PRO A 263 -12.57 21.59 -28.18
N LYS A 264 -13.54 22.47 -27.90
CA LYS A 264 -13.48 23.42 -26.77
C LYS A 264 -13.58 22.71 -25.43
N VAL A 265 -14.50 21.76 -25.28
CA VAL A 265 -14.68 21.01 -24.02
C VAL A 265 -13.54 20.04 -23.74
N MET A 266 -12.73 19.69 -24.73
CA MET A 266 -11.51 18.89 -24.54
C MET A 266 -10.32 19.77 -24.07
N ILE A 267 -10.14 20.94 -24.68
CA ILE A 267 -8.95 21.79 -24.44
C ILE A 267 -9.09 22.67 -23.20
N TYR A 268 -10.24 23.31 -22.98
CA TYR A 268 -10.38 24.28 -21.88
C TYR A 268 -10.12 23.67 -20.49
N PRO A 269 -10.62 22.46 -20.14
CA PRO A 269 -10.29 21.81 -18.87
C PRO A 269 -8.80 21.59 -18.64
N LEU A 270 -8.05 21.22 -19.67
CA LEU A 270 -6.61 21.00 -19.57
C LEU A 270 -5.86 22.29 -19.28
N LEU A 271 -6.21 23.37 -19.99
CA LEU A 271 -5.62 24.69 -19.74
C LEU A 271 -5.92 25.15 -18.32
N MET A 272 -7.17 24.99 -17.85
CA MET A 272 -7.53 25.28 -16.46
C MET A 272 -6.70 24.43 -15.48
N GLY A 273 -6.52 23.14 -15.75
CA GLY A 273 -5.70 22.23 -14.95
C GLY A 273 -4.23 22.67 -14.85
N LEU A 274 -3.66 23.14 -15.96
CA LEU A 274 -2.26 23.58 -16.05
C LEU A 274 -1.96 24.78 -15.14
N PHE A 275 -2.91 25.70 -14.98
CA PHE A 275 -2.79 26.86 -14.09
C PHE A 275 -3.22 26.59 -12.65
N THR A 276 -4.06 25.58 -12.40
CA THR A 276 -4.62 25.31 -11.07
C THR A 276 -3.87 24.24 -10.28
N ALA A 277 -3.29 23.24 -10.96
CA ALA A 277 -2.62 22.13 -10.29
C ALA A 277 -1.31 22.53 -9.60
N PHE A 278 -0.55 23.44 -10.21
CA PHE A 278 0.74 23.88 -9.66
C PHE A 278 0.58 24.66 -8.33
N PRO A 279 -0.28 25.69 -8.22
CA PRO A 279 -0.51 26.37 -6.94
C PRO A 279 -1.05 25.44 -5.86
N PHE A 280 -1.96 24.52 -6.22
CA PHE A 280 -2.48 23.53 -5.30
C PHE A 280 -1.38 22.59 -4.79
N ALA A 281 -0.58 22.00 -5.68
CA ALA A 281 0.55 21.15 -5.30
C ALA A 281 1.57 21.89 -4.43
N ALA A 282 1.90 23.14 -4.79
CA ALA A 282 2.77 23.97 -3.98
C ALA A 282 2.20 24.16 -2.56
N SER A 283 0.90 24.43 -2.42
CA SER A 283 0.24 24.57 -1.10
C SER A 283 0.32 23.30 -0.26
N LEU A 284 0.24 22.12 -0.90
CA LEU A 284 0.44 20.83 -0.23
C LEU A 284 1.89 20.70 0.25
N MET A 285 2.87 21.00 -0.61
CA MET A 285 4.30 20.93 -0.24
C MET A 285 4.65 21.88 0.91
N TYR A 286 4.07 23.08 0.92
CA TYR A 286 4.22 24.05 1.99
C TYR A 286 3.72 23.53 3.35
N ALA A 287 2.67 22.71 3.34
CA ALA A 287 2.06 22.13 4.53
C ALA A 287 2.83 20.93 5.11
N ILE A 288 3.80 20.37 4.38
CA ILE A 288 4.58 19.20 4.83
C ILE A 288 5.62 19.65 5.85
N SER A 289 5.46 19.22 7.09
CA SER A 289 6.45 19.39 8.17
C SER A 289 7.20 18.10 8.48
N ASP A 290 6.56 16.94 8.26
CA ASP A 290 7.15 15.61 8.40
C ASP A 290 6.80 14.75 7.18
N ILE A 291 7.76 14.64 6.26
CA ILE A 291 7.62 13.81 5.05
C ILE A 291 7.54 12.31 5.39
N SER A 292 8.15 11.86 6.48
CA SER A 292 8.13 10.45 6.86
C SER A 292 6.74 10.04 7.34
N ALA A 293 6.05 10.89 8.09
CA ALA A 293 4.65 10.69 8.46
C ALA A 293 3.74 10.70 7.22
N VAL A 294 3.95 11.65 6.30
CA VAL A 294 3.22 11.76 5.03
C VAL A 294 3.36 10.50 4.17
N LEU A 295 4.55 9.89 4.10
CA LEU A 295 4.79 8.71 3.27
C LEU A 295 4.38 7.37 3.92
N ASN A 296 4.16 7.34 5.25
CA ASN A 296 3.88 6.11 6.00
C ASN A 296 2.45 6.09 6.60
N THR A 297 1.45 6.58 5.86
CA THR A 297 0.05 6.53 6.32
C THR A 297 -0.54 5.12 6.25
N THR A 298 -1.52 4.83 7.11
CA THR A 298 -2.12 3.49 7.23
C THR A 298 -2.87 3.06 5.97
N THR A 299 -3.52 3.99 5.28
CA THR A 299 -4.26 3.74 4.03
C THR A 299 -3.36 3.78 2.79
N GLY A 300 -2.13 4.27 2.92
CA GLY A 300 -1.23 4.56 1.81
C GLY A 300 -1.58 5.85 1.04
N LEU A 301 -2.56 6.65 1.48
CA LEU A 301 -2.84 7.97 0.93
C LEU A 301 -2.27 9.08 1.84
N PRO A 302 -1.34 9.91 1.34
CA PRO A 302 -0.76 10.97 2.16
C PRO A 302 -1.62 12.22 2.36
N LEU A 303 -2.65 12.41 1.52
CA LEU A 303 -3.33 13.70 1.41
C LEU A 303 -4.00 14.13 2.74
N PHE A 304 -4.59 13.20 3.49
CA PHE A 304 -5.18 13.50 4.79
C PHE A 304 -4.13 14.01 5.78
N GLU A 305 -2.99 13.33 5.84
CA GLU A 305 -1.87 13.69 6.72
C GLU A 305 -1.30 15.08 6.35
N ILE A 306 -1.19 15.39 5.06
CA ILE A 306 -0.78 16.73 4.60
C ILE A 306 -1.77 17.80 5.07
N TYR A 307 -3.08 17.55 4.94
CA TYR A 307 -4.09 18.47 5.46
C TYR A 307 -4.02 18.61 6.99
N PHE A 308 -3.74 17.52 7.69
CA PHE A 308 -3.59 17.55 9.15
C PHE A 308 -2.36 18.35 9.58
N GLN A 309 -1.21 18.15 8.94
CA GLN A 309 0.01 18.92 9.21
C GLN A 309 -0.16 20.41 8.89
N GLY A 310 -0.81 20.73 7.77
CA GLY A 310 -1.06 22.12 7.38
C GLY A 310 -2.07 22.83 8.28
N THR A 311 -3.18 22.18 8.63
CA THR A 311 -4.23 22.82 9.45
C THR A 311 -3.96 22.74 10.96
N GLY A 312 -3.14 21.79 11.41
CA GLY A 312 -2.97 21.45 12.82
C GLY A 312 -4.26 20.95 13.49
N SER A 313 -5.30 20.60 12.73
CA SER A 313 -6.63 20.27 13.22
C SER A 313 -7.24 19.08 12.48
N ARG A 314 -7.58 18.02 13.21
CA ARG A 314 -8.25 16.85 12.63
C ARG A 314 -9.59 17.21 11.98
N SER A 315 -10.34 18.13 12.60
CA SER A 315 -11.61 18.61 12.04
C SER A 315 -11.39 19.39 10.75
N GLY A 316 -10.38 20.26 10.70
CA GLY A 316 -10.02 21.00 9.49
C GLY A 316 -9.64 20.05 8.34
N ALA A 317 -8.74 19.11 8.61
CA ALA A 317 -8.35 18.08 7.65
C ALA A 317 -9.54 17.22 7.17
N THR A 318 -10.46 16.86 8.08
CA THR A 318 -11.67 16.10 7.75
C THR A 318 -12.59 16.86 6.80
N VAL A 319 -12.82 18.15 7.05
CA VAL A 319 -13.67 18.99 6.19
C VAL A 319 -13.07 19.11 4.79
N LEU A 320 -11.78 19.42 4.68
CA LEU A 320 -11.07 19.51 3.40
C LEU A 320 -11.11 18.18 2.65
N MET A 321 -10.83 17.07 3.34
CA MET A 321 -10.87 15.73 2.75
C MET A 321 -12.29 15.33 2.30
N THR A 322 -13.32 15.67 3.07
CA THR A 322 -14.71 15.34 2.71
C THR A 322 -15.15 16.06 1.43
N LEU A 323 -14.83 17.35 1.31
CA LEU A 323 -15.14 18.12 0.10
C LEU A 323 -14.34 17.60 -1.11
N PHE A 324 -13.06 17.26 -0.90
CA PHE A 324 -12.21 16.63 -1.91
C PHE A 324 -12.80 15.30 -2.38
N ALA A 325 -13.14 14.41 -1.45
CA ALA A 325 -13.71 13.09 -1.73
C ALA A 325 -15.06 13.20 -2.45
N PHE A 326 -15.91 14.17 -2.09
CA PHE A 326 -17.18 14.42 -2.80
C PHE A 326 -16.96 14.89 -4.25
N CYS A 327 -16.03 15.84 -4.47
CA CYS A 327 -15.70 16.28 -5.83
C CYS A 327 -15.12 15.11 -6.67
N PHE A 328 -14.33 14.24 -6.03
CA PHE A 328 -13.76 13.08 -6.71
C PHE A 328 -14.78 11.94 -6.91
N PHE A 329 -15.78 11.82 -6.05
CA PHE A 329 -16.94 10.99 -6.32
C PHE A 329 -17.75 11.49 -7.54
N ALA A 330 -17.90 12.81 -7.70
CA ALA A 330 -18.57 13.35 -8.89
C ALA A 330 -17.77 13.07 -10.17
N ASN A 331 -16.43 12.97 -10.09
CA ASN A 331 -15.59 12.46 -11.18
C ASN A 331 -15.96 11.00 -11.54
N LEU A 332 -16.23 10.13 -10.56
CA LEU A 332 -16.72 8.77 -10.81
C LEU A 332 -18.07 8.76 -11.53
N VAL A 333 -18.98 9.67 -11.18
CA VAL A 333 -20.28 9.84 -11.87
C VAL A 333 -20.07 10.21 -13.34
N ALA A 334 -19.15 11.14 -13.63
CA ALA A 334 -18.78 11.53 -14.99
C ALA A 334 -18.11 10.38 -15.77
N ASN A 335 -17.25 9.60 -15.11
CA ASN A 335 -16.62 8.40 -15.68
C ASN A 335 -17.67 7.37 -16.10
N ALA A 336 -18.68 7.11 -15.26
CA ALA A 336 -19.77 6.21 -15.60
C ALA A 336 -20.58 6.72 -16.81
N THR A 337 -20.80 8.04 -16.92
CA THR A 337 -21.42 8.63 -18.11
C THR A 337 -20.58 8.32 -19.35
N THR A 338 -19.30 8.70 -19.37
CA THR A 338 -18.40 8.52 -20.52
C THR A 338 -18.22 7.05 -20.90
N SER A 339 -17.91 6.19 -19.92
CA SER A 339 -17.72 4.74 -20.13
C SER A 339 -18.93 4.09 -20.79
N SER A 340 -20.15 4.46 -20.36
CA SER A 340 -21.37 3.92 -20.95
C SER A 340 -21.55 4.34 -22.40
N ARG A 341 -21.18 5.57 -22.76
CA ARG A 341 -21.28 6.07 -24.14
C ARG A 341 -20.23 5.45 -25.04
N THR A 342 -19.01 5.27 -24.54
CA THR A 342 -17.94 4.57 -25.28
C THR A 342 -18.35 3.13 -25.57
N LEU A 343 -18.78 2.38 -24.55
CA LEU A 343 -19.21 0.99 -24.69
C LEU A 343 -20.42 0.88 -25.65
N TRP A 344 -21.39 1.77 -25.51
CA TRP A 344 -22.54 1.86 -26.39
C TRP A 344 -22.15 2.12 -27.85
N ALA A 345 -21.29 3.11 -28.10
CA ALA A 345 -20.86 3.49 -29.44
C ALA A 345 -20.13 2.33 -30.14
N VAL A 346 -19.20 1.66 -29.45
CA VAL A 346 -18.49 0.49 -29.98
C VAL A 346 -19.47 -0.68 -30.22
N SER A 347 -20.54 -0.78 -29.43
CA SER A 347 -21.54 -1.85 -29.60
C SER A 347 -22.37 -1.69 -30.86
N ARG A 348 -22.69 -0.45 -31.29
CA ARG A 348 -23.51 -0.14 -32.48
C ARG A 348 -22.97 -0.74 -33.76
N ASP A 349 -21.64 -0.93 -33.81
CA ASP A 349 -20.94 -1.43 -34.98
C ASP A 349 -20.58 -2.91 -34.88
N GLY A 350 -21.15 -3.64 -33.91
CA GLY A 350 -20.93 -5.08 -33.78
C GLY A 350 -19.55 -5.48 -33.24
N ALA A 351 -18.78 -4.53 -32.70
CA ALA A 351 -17.40 -4.78 -32.24
C ALA A 351 -17.30 -5.51 -30.89
N LEU A 352 -18.42 -5.78 -30.20
CA LEU A 352 -18.45 -6.49 -28.93
C LEU A 352 -19.32 -7.77 -28.98
N PRO A 353 -18.97 -8.82 -28.21
CA PRO A 353 -19.87 -9.95 -28.01
C PRO A 353 -21.23 -9.48 -27.49
N TYR A 354 -22.31 -9.94 -28.11
CA TYR A 354 -23.68 -9.51 -27.79
C TYR A 354 -23.93 -8.01 -27.98
N SER A 355 -23.22 -7.34 -28.90
CA SER A 355 -23.40 -5.93 -29.27
C SER A 355 -24.86 -5.44 -29.31
N HIS A 356 -25.77 -6.23 -29.91
CA HIS A 356 -27.21 -5.92 -30.04
C HIS A 356 -27.93 -5.73 -28.69
N PHE A 357 -27.37 -6.22 -27.60
CA PHE A 357 -27.89 -6.03 -26.25
C PHE A 357 -27.34 -4.74 -25.61
N TRP A 358 -26.06 -4.45 -25.81
CA TRP A 358 -25.36 -3.31 -25.22
C TRP A 358 -25.66 -1.99 -25.94
N GLU A 359 -25.97 -2.02 -27.24
CA GLU A 359 -26.31 -0.84 -28.04
C GLU A 359 -27.70 -0.24 -27.72
N ARG A 360 -28.54 -0.94 -26.95
CA ARG A 360 -29.91 -0.51 -26.69
C ARG A 360 -29.97 0.70 -25.76
N VAL A 361 -30.54 1.80 -26.26
CA VAL A 361 -30.90 2.97 -25.46
C VAL A 361 -32.27 2.76 -24.83
N HIS A 362 -32.39 2.94 -23.51
CA HIS A 362 -33.65 2.73 -22.82
C HIS A 362 -34.65 3.86 -23.14
N PRO A 363 -35.90 3.58 -23.58
CA PRO A 363 -36.82 4.60 -24.07
C PRO A 363 -37.23 5.63 -23.00
N LYS A 364 -37.40 5.22 -21.74
CA LYS A 364 -37.76 6.13 -20.63
C LYS A 364 -36.60 6.99 -20.11
N PHE A 365 -35.42 6.39 -19.97
CA PHE A 365 -34.26 7.04 -19.34
C PHE A 365 -33.37 7.76 -20.36
N GLU A 366 -33.49 7.37 -21.63
CA GLU A 366 -32.78 7.87 -22.80
C GLU A 366 -31.25 7.79 -22.64
N VAL A 367 -30.79 6.68 -22.05
CA VAL A 367 -29.38 6.32 -21.84
C VAL A 367 -29.17 4.82 -22.07
N PRO A 368 -27.94 4.36 -22.39
CA PRO A 368 -27.66 2.94 -22.60
C PRO A 368 -27.51 2.21 -21.26
N VAL A 369 -28.64 1.83 -20.65
CA VAL A 369 -28.69 1.19 -19.32
C VAL A 369 -27.90 -0.13 -19.29
N ASN A 370 -28.00 -0.95 -20.34
CA ASN A 370 -27.28 -2.23 -20.40
C ASN A 370 -25.76 -2.02 -20.39
N ALA A 371 -25.27 -1.01 -21.11
CA ALA A 371 -23.86 -0.63 -21.12
C ALA A 371 -23.39 -0.16 -19.72
N LEU A 372 -24.18 0.68 -19.05
CA LEU A 372 -23.91 1.12 -17.67
C LEU A 372 -23.77 -0.06 -16.69
N LEU A 373 -24.71 -1.01 -16.73
CA LEU A 373 -24.71 -2.16 -15.85
C LEU A 373 -23.53 -3.11 -16.13
N LEU A 374 -23.16 -3.29 -17.40
CA LEU A 374 -21.99 -4.07 -17.77
C LEU A 374 -20.72 -3.45 -17.21
N SER A 375 -20.52 -2.14 -17.45
CA SER A 375 -19.38 -1.40 -16.90
C SER A 375 -19.32 -1.53 -15.38
N ALA A 376 -20.42 -1.27 -14.66
CA ALA A 376 -20.49 -1.36 -13.20
C ALA A 376 -20.13 -2.77 -12.67
N THR A 377 -20.58 -3.81 -13.38
CA THR A 377 -20.29 -5.20 -13.02
C THR A 377 -18.81 -5.53 -13.17
N PHE A 378 -18.20 -5.20 -14.32
CA PHE A 378 -16.76 -5.46 -14.52
C PHE A 378 -15.89 -4.66 -13.56
N ILE A 379 -16.22 -3.39 -13.33
CA ILE A 379 -15.53 -2.54 -12.34
C ILE A 379 -15.64 -3.19 -10.94
N THR A 380 -16.83 -3.65 -10.53
CA THR A 380 -17.03 -4.37 -9.25
C THR A 380 -16.16 -5.62 -9.13
N LEU A 381 -16.05 -6.41 -10.20
CA LEU A 381 -15.22 -7.62 -10.25
C LEU A 381 -13.72 -7.29 -10.20
N TYR A 382 -13.29 -6.23 -10.89
CA TYR A 382 -11.89 -5.77 -10.85
C TYR A 382 -11.48 -5.37 -9.43
N GLY A 383 -12.37 -4.74 -8.66
CA GLY A 383 -12.13 -4.42 -7.26
C GLY A 383 -11.79 -5.64 -6.38
N LEU A 384 -12.20 -6.86 -6.74
CA LEU A 384 -11.87 -8.06 -5.96
C LEU A 384 -10.37 -8.34 -5.90
N ILE A 385 -9.60 -7.92 -6.91
CA ILE A 385 -8.14 -8.07 -6.94
C ILE A 385 -7.50 -7.38 -5.73
N PHE A 386 -8.06 -6.25 -5.30
CA PHE A 386 -7.59 -5.50 -4.13
C PHE A 386 -7.60 -6.33 -2.84
N LEU A 387 -8.57 -7.25 -2.68
CA LEU A 387 -8.64 -8.12 -1.50
C LEU A 387 -7.41 -9.02 -1.39
N GLY A 388 -6.93 -9.55 -2.52
CA GLY A 388 -5.73 -10.39 -2.59
C GLY A 388 -4.45 -9.58 -2.50
N SER A 389 -4.33 -8.51 -3.32
CA SER A 389 -3.11 -7.70 -3.40
C SER A 389 -3.43 -6.26 -3.79
N SER A 390 -3.19 -5.33 -2.86
CA SER A 390 -3.25 -3.89 -3.13
C SER A 390 -2.27 -3.45 -4.21
N THR A 391 -1.12 -4.13 -4.29
CA THR A 391 -0.10 -3.85 -5.30
C THR A 391 -0.50 -4.31 -6.70
N ALA A 392 -1.10 -5.51 -6.83
CA ALA A 392 -1.61 -5.99 -8.11
C ALA A 392 -2.74 -5.09 -8.62
N PHE A 393 -3.60 -4.62 -7.71
CA PHE A 393 -4.63 -3.64 -8.02
C PHE A 393 -4.02 -2.31 -8.50
N ALA A 394 -3.02 -1.77 -7.80
CA ALA A 394 -2.34 -0.52 -8.19
C ALA A 394 -1.69 -0.62 -9.57
N ALA A 395 -1.03 -1.74 -9.90
CA ALA A 395 -0.47 -1.96 -11.23
C ALA A 395 -1.56 -1.96 -12.33
N MET A 396 -2.73 -2.51 -12.03
CA MET A 396 -3.88 -2.49 -12.95
C MET A 396 -4.48 -1.09 -13.10
N VAL A 397 -4.49 -0.28 -12.05
CA VAL A 397 -4.84 1.14 -12.12
C VAL A 397 -3.87 1.92 -13.02
N SER A 398 -2.57 1.69 -12.90
CA SER A 398 -1.57 2.29 -13.82
C SER A 398 -1.79 1.86 -15.27
N ALA A 399 -2.27 0.63 -15.50
CA ALA A 399 -2.62 0.18 -16.84
C ALA A 399 -3.74 1.04 -17.47
N ALA A 400 -4.64 1.67 -16.70
CA ALA A 400 -5.64 2.61 -17.22
C ALA A 400 -4.99 3.72 -18.06
N ILE A 401 -3.85 4.26 -17.58
CA ILE A 401 -3.08 5.29 -18.27
C ILE A 401 -2.62 4.77 -19.63
N ILE A 402 -2.08 3.55 -19.67
CA ILE A 402 -1.62 2.93 -20.92
C ILE A 402 -2.78 2.75 -21.90
N PHE A 403 -3.88 2.14 -21.45
CA PHE A 403 -5.03 1.84 -22.31
C PHE A 403 -5.63 3.12 -22.92
N LEU A 404 -5.87 4.14 -22.09
CA LEU A 404 -6.40 5.43 -22.55
C LEU A 404 -5.40 6.17 -23.45
N GLN A 405 -4.13 6.28 -23.07
CA GLN A 405 -3.13 6.98 -23.90
C GLN A 405 -2.89 6.25 -25.23
N THR A 406 -2.83 4.92 -25.22
CA THR A 406 -2.71 4.12 -26.45
C THR A 406 -3.90 4.39 -27.37
N SER A 407 -5.12 4.49 -26.82
CA SER A 407 -6.31 4.80 -27.60
C SER A 407 -6.21 6.14 -28.34
N CYS A 408 -5.63 7.15 -27.68
CA CYS A 408 -5.39 8.49 -28.22
C CYS A 408 -4.29 8.52 -29.30
N VAL A 409 -3.26 7.67 -29.16
CA VAL A 409 -2.10 7.63 -30.07
C VAL A 409 -2.44 6.98 -31.40
N ILE A 410 -3.24 5.89 -31.42
CA ILE A 410 -3.52 5.11 -32.63
C ILE A 410 -4.01 5.98 -33.81
N PRO A 411 -5.11 6.77 -33.72
CA PRO A 411 -5.59 7.55 -34.86
C PRO A 411 -4.60 8.67 -35.25
N GLN A 412 -3.88 9.24 -34.29
CA GLN A 412 -2.87 10.27 -34.56
C GLN A 412 -1.64 9.70 -35.28
N ALA A 413 -1.23 8.47 -34.95
CA ALA A 413 -0.14 7.75 -35.61
C ALA A 413 -0.46 7.49 -37.09
N VAL A 414 -1.67 7.01 -37.34
CA VAL A 414 -2.16 6.74 -38.69
C VAL A 414 -2.25 8.03 -39.50
N LEU A 415 -2.74 9.12 -38.89
CA LEU A 415 -2.76 10.45 -39.52
C LEU A 415 -1.37 10.98 -39.85
N LEU A 416 -0.38 10.80 -38.97
CA LEU A 416 0.98 11.19 -39.27
C LEU A 416 1.50 10.45 -40.51
N TYR A 417 1.30 9.13 -40.54
CA TYR A 417 1.81 8.29 -41.61
C TYR A 417 1.12 8.56 -42.95
N ARG A 418 -0.20 8.74 -42.97
CA ARG A 418 -0.98 8.96 -44.19
C ARG A 418 -1.04 10.42 -44.66
N GLY A 419 -0.72 11.36 -43.77
CA GLY A 419 -0.80 12.79 -44.00
C GLY A 419 -2.17 13.38 -43.67
N ARG A 420 -2.20 14.41 -42.81
CA ARG A 420 -3.44 15.05 -42.32
C ARG A 420 -4.33 15.57 -43.44
N GLU A 421 -3.79 16.36 -44.36
CA GLU A 421 -4.56 16.98 -45.45
C GLU A 421 -5.09 15.98 -46.48
N ARG A 422 -4.49 14.79 -46.55
CA ARG A 422 -4.97 13.72 -47.45
C ARG A 422 -6.18 12.99 -46.88
N VAL A 423 -6.27 12.90 -45.55
CA VAL A 423 -7.22 12.03 -44.85
C VAL A 423 -8.35 12.84 -44.22
N LEU A 424 -8.06 13.99 -43.62
CA LEU A 424 -9.03 14.78 -42.88
C LEU A 424 -9.87 15.66 -43.81
N PRO A 425 -11.21 15.71 -43.62
CA PRO A 425 -12.07 16.66 -44.31
C PRO A 425 -11.82 18.10 -43.83
N LEU A 426 -12.55 19.04 -44.44
CA LEU A 426 -12.66 20.40 -43.90
C LEU A 426 -13.26 20.35 -42.50
N ARG A 427 -12.68 21.14 -41.59
CA ARG A 427 -12.95 21.09 -40.15
C ARG A 427 -12.79 22.48 -39.54
N TYR A 428 -13.52 22.74 -38.45
CA TYR A 428 -13.51 24.05 -37.81
C TYR A 428 -12.23 24.30 -37.00
N PHE A 429 -11.76 23.27 -36.29
CA PHE A 429 -10.53 23.32 -35.53
C PHE A 429 -9.40 22.68 -36.35
N ASN A 430 -8.67 23.52 -37.09
CA ASN A 430 -7.53 23.11 -37.91
C ASN A 430 -6.22 23.55 -37.24
N LEU A 431 -5.38 22.59 -36.85
CA LEU A 431 -4.10 22.86 -36.18
C LEU A 431 -3.01 23.39 -37.11
N VAL A 432 -3.17 23.23 -38.42
CA VAL A 432 -2.15 23.50 -39.42
C VAL A 432 -2.80 24.30 -40.56
N SER A 433 -2.80 25.62 -40.46
CA SER A 433 -3.26 26.49 -41.55
C SER A 433 -2.31 26.48 -42.76
N ARG A 434 -1.06 26.01 -42.60
CA ARG A 434 -0.06 25.80 -43.66
C ARG A 434 0.78 24.53 -43.43
N PRO A 435 1.00 23.69 -44.45
CA PRO A 435 1.54 22.34 -44.29
C PRO A 435 3.03 22.36 -43.92
N THR A 436 3.35 22.19 -42.64
CA THR A 436 4.71 21.84 -42.22
C THR A 436 4.73 20.42 -41.63
N PRO A 437 5.44 19.47 -42.26
CA PRO A 437 5.63 18.11 -41.73
C PRO A 437 6.16 18.10 -40.29
N THR A 438 6.92 19.13 -39.91
CA THR A 438 7.52 19.31 -38.59
C THR A 438 6.49 19.37 -37.45
N THR A 439 5.37 20.09 -37.62
CA THR A 439 4.35 20.20 -36.57
C THR A 439 3.65 18.86 -36.35
N SER A 440 3.33 18.13 -37.42
CA SER A 440 2.70 16.81 -37.29
C SER A 440 3.64 15.78 -36.66
N ILE A 441 4.93 15.80 -37.01
CA ILE A 441 5.95 14.93 -36.40
C ILE A 441 6.13 15.24 -34.91
N ALA A 442 6.17 16.52 -34.52
CA ALA A 442 6.30 16.92 -33.12
C ALA A 442 5.11 16.46 -32.27
N LEU A 443 3.87 16.65 -32.74
CA LEU A 443 2.65 16.18 -32.07
C LEU A 443 2.68 14.66 -31.84
N TYR A 444 3.11 13.90 -32.85
CA TYR A 444 3.20 12.45 -32.76
C TYR A 444 4.33 11.97 -31.84
N LEU A 445 5.53 12.55 -31.96
CA LEU A 445 6.68 12.18 -31.11
C LEU A 445 6.38 12.44 -29.64
N LEU A 446 5.66 13.53 -29.32
CA LEU A 446 5.24 13.84 -27.96
C LEU A 446 4.13 12.90 -27.48
N SER A 447 3.18 12.54 -28.34
CA SER A 447 2.16 11.53 -28.02
C SER A 447 2.78 10.15 -27.75
N LEU A 448 3.75 9.74 -28.58
CA LEU A 448 4.54 8.53 -28.36
C LEU A 448 5.40 8.59 -27.10
N ALA A 449 6.03 9.73 -26.81
CA ALA A 449 6.81 9.92 -25.61
C ALA A 449 5.92 9.76 -24.37
N ASN A 450 4.72 10.34 -24.40
CA ASN A 450 3.72 10.22 -23.33
C ASN A 450 3.29 8.75 -23.12
N MET A 451 3.00 8.03 -24.20
CA MET A 451 2.67 6.60 -24.13
C MET A 451 3.85 5.75 -23.63
N LYS A 452 5.07 5.96 -24.14
CA LYS A 452 6.27 5.24 -23.69
C LYS A 452 6.55 5.48 -22.21
N LEU A 453 6.32 6.71 -21.74
CA LEU A 453 6.46 7.06 -20.34
C LEU A 453 5.43 6.34 -19.47
N ALA A 454 4.16 6.33 -19.89
CA ALA A 454 3.10 5.58 -19.18
C ALA A 454 3.38 4.07 -19.12
N VAL A 455 3.88 3.49 -20.23
CA VAL A 455 4.32 2.08 -20.29
C VAL A 455 5.48 1.86 -19.31
N LEU A 456 6.51 2.69 -19.37
CA LEU A 456 7.67 2.59 -18.49
C LEU A 456 7.27 2.66 -17.02
N THR A 457 6.46 3.65 -16.62
CA THR A 457 5.98 3.80 -15.24
C THR A 457 5.24 2.55 -14.78
N THR A 458 4.29 2.04 -15.57
CA THR A 458 3.52 0.85 -15.21
C THR A 458 4.38 -0.42 -15.09
N PHE A 459 5.31 -0.64 -16.02
CA PHE A 459 6.24 -1.77 -15.96
C PHE A 459 7.15 -1.67 -14.73
N VAL A 460 7.63 -0.46 -14.41
CA VAL A 460 8.46 -0.24 -13.22
C VAL A 460 7.65 -0.49 -11.96
N THR A 461 6.43 0.02 -11.83
CA THR A 461 5.53 -0.25 -10.70
C THR A 461 5.27 -1.74 -10.54
N ALA A 462 5.06 -2.49 -11.63
CA ALA A 462 4.90 -3.94 -11.59
C ALA A 462 6.19 -4.69 -11.18
N ILE A 463 7.36 -4.18 -11.56
CA ILE A 463 8.66 -4.77 -11.17
C ILE A 463 9.02 -4.44 -9.72
N THR A 464 8.78 -3.20 -9.25
CA THR A 464 8.97 -2.84 -7.83
C THR A 464 7.99 -3.59 -6.94
N ALA A 465 6.77 -3.82 -7.40
CA ALA A 465 5.81 -4.72 -6.77
C ALA A 465 6.30 -6.17 -6.64
N ALA A 466 7.05 -6.64 -7.65
CA ALA A 466 7.58 -8.01 -7.70
C ALA A 466 8.94 -8.16 -6.97
N LYS A 467 9.65 -7.06 -6.68
CA LYS A 467 10.92 -7.10 -5.96
C LYS A 467 10.69 -7.20 -4.46
N SER A 468 11.13 -8.32 -3.88
CA SER A 468 11.39 -8.44 -2.46
C SER A 468 12.23 -7.24 -1.98
N PRO A 469 11.98 -6.69 -0.77
CA PRO A 469 12.66 -5.49 -0.25
C PRO A 469 14.20 -5.60 -0.15
N GLY A 470 14.80 -6.74 -0.48
CA GLY A 470 16.23 -7.00 -0.31
C GLY A 470 16.64 -7.21 1.15
N TYR A 471 15.68 -7.19 2.06
CA TYR A 471 15.82 -7.51 3.48
C TYR A 471 14.60 -8.32 3.95
N ARG A 472 14.75 -9.06 5.05
CA ARG A 472 13.67 -9.81 5.70
C ARG A 472 13.63 -9.49 7.18
N PHE A 473 12.45 -9.59 7.79
CA PHE A 473 12.35 -9.62 9.23
C PHE A 473 12.80 -10.98 9.78
N VAL A 474 13.47 -10.97 10.93
CA VAL A 474 13.79 -12.17 11.73
C VAL A 474 12.93 -12.18 12.99
N GLY A 475 12.55 -13.37 13.45
CA GLY A 475 11.59 -13.55 14.53
C GLY A 475 10.15 -13.17 14.16
N ARG A 476 9.27 -13.14 15.16
CA ARG A 476 7.86 -12.79 14.99
C ARG A 476 7.67 -11.26 14.97
N VAL A 477 7.59 -10.68 13.77
CA VAL A 477 7.35 -9.24 13.56
C VAL A 477 6.06 -9.02 12.80
N ASN A 478 5.16 -8.20 13.34
CA ASN A 478 3.90 -7.86 12.68
C ASN A 478 4.21 -7.02 11.42
N PRO A 479 3.87 -7.50 10.21
CA PRO A 479 4.21 -6.80 8.97
C PRO A 479 3.46 -5.47 8.81
N ALA A 480 2.34 -5.28 9.51
CA ALA A 480 1.59 -4.03 9.49
C ALA A 480 2.28 -2.93 10.31
N THR A 481 2.86 -3.27 11.47
CA THR A 481 3.51 -2.30 12.36
C THR A 481 5.02 -2.21 12.16
N LYS A 482 5.64 -3.31 11.70
CA LYS A 482 7.10 -3.50 11.60
C LYS A 482 7.84 -3.25 12.92
N GLU A 483 7.13 -3.42 14.03
CA GLU A 483 7.63 -3.16 15.38
C GLU A 483 8.39 -4.37 15.93
N LEU A 484 9.61 -4.13 16.41
CA LEU A 484 10.44 -5.11 17.09
C LEU A 484 10.05 -5.15 18.57
N THR A 485 9.03 -5.97 18.86
CA THR A 485 8.48 -6.11 20.22
C THR A 485 9.20 -7.21 20.99
N TRP A 486 9.11 -8.44 20.48
CA TRP A 486 9.68 -9.64 21.10
C TRP A 486 11.21 -9.62 21.13
N PRO A 487 11.85 -10.24 22.13
CA PRO A 487 13.27 -10.59 22.04
C PRO A 487 13.54 -11.39 20.75
N SER A 488 14.77 -11.38 20.25
CA SER A 488 15.21 -12.03 18.99
C SER A 488 14.72 -11.38 17.68
N THR A 489 13.72 -10.50 17.73
CA THR A 489 13.18 -9.88 16.51
C THR A 489 14.13 -8.88 15.89
N GLY A 490 14.06 -8.70 14.57
CA GLY A 490 14.90 -7.73 13.88
C GLY A 490 14.86 -7.85 12.38
N VAL A 491 15.97 -7.51 11.72
CA VAL A 491 16.09 -7.57 10.25
C VAL A 491 17.39 -8.24 9.83
N ALA A 492 17.32 -9.02 8.76
CA ALA A 492 18.47 -9.64 8.10
C ALA A 492 18.49 -9.25 6.62
N PHE A 493 19.67 -8.90 6.11
CA PHE A 493 19.86 -8.54 4.71
C PHE A 493 21.28 -8.86 4.26
N THR A 494 21.45 -8.89 2.93
CA THR A 494 22.76 -8.98 2.30
C THR A 494 22.89 -7.78 1.39
N PHE A 495 24.04 -7.12 1.38
CA PHE A 495 24.28 -5.98 0.50
C PHE A 495 25.64 -6.06 -0.15
N LYS A 496 25.75 -5.51 -1.35
CA LYS A 496 27.02 -5.31 -2.06
C LYS A 496 27.33 -3.83 -2.10
N GLY A 497 28.29 -3.37 -1.29
CA GLY A 497 28.57 -1.96 -1.05
C GLY A 497 29.69 -1.78 -0.01
N THR A 498 29.77 -0.59 0.57
CA THR A 498 30.66 -0.28 1.71
C THR A 498 29.89 0.13 2.97
N GLU A 499 28.65 0.62 2.82
CA GLU A 499 27.85 1.18 3.91
C GLU A 499 26.38 0.73 3.77
N ALA A 500 25.73 0.48 4.91
CA ALA A 500 24.31 0.19 4.97
C ALA A 500 23.70 0.80 6.24
N THR A 501 22.42 1.11 6.17
CA THR A 501 21.70 1.79 7.24
C THR A 501 20.33 1.15 7.43
N ILE A 502 20.00 0.81 8.67
CA ILE A 502 18.70 0.30 9.07
C ILE A 502 17.88 1.49 9.58
N ASN A 503 16.77 1.80 8.92
CA ASN A 503 15.97 2.99 9.20
C ASN A 503 14.94 2.72 10.29
N ILE A 504 14.82 3.65 11.24
CA ILE A 504 13.95 3.59 12.42
C ILE A 504 12.98 4.77 12.41
N ASN A 505 11.70 4.51 12.68
CA ASN A 505 10.68 5.57 12.73
C ASN A 505 10.35 6.03 14.16
N SER A 506 10.15 5.08 15.06
CA SER A 506 9.68 5.34 16.43
C SER A 506 10.34 4.36 17.40
N ILE A 507 10.64 4.87 18.59
CA ILE A 507 11.22 4.13 19.71
C ILE A 507 10.38 4.44 20.94
N THR A 508 9.96 3.40 21.65
CA THR A 508 9.27 3.51 22.93
C THR A 508 10.15 2.89 24.00
N GLY A 509 10.39 3.61 25.10
CA GLY A 509 11.21 3.12 26.20
C GLY A 509 12.68 2.92 25.83
N THR A 510 13.31 1.89 26.39
CA THR A 510 14.71 1.52 26.15
C THR A 510 14.80 0.15 25.50
N SER A 511 15.68 0.02 24.51
CA SER A 511 15.91 -1.25 23.84
C SER A 511 17.37 -1.38 23.47
N SER A 512 17.91 -2.57 23.66
CA SER A 512 19.24 -2.94 23.16
C SER A 512 19.13 -3.93 22.00
N ALA A 513 20.12 -3.90 21.11
CA ALA A 513 20.19 -4.77 19.94
C ALA A 513 21.63 -5.21 19.65
N ASP A 514 21.76 -6.37 19.02
CA ASP A 514 23.00 -6.91 18.47
C ASP A 514 23.03 -6.64 16.98
N LEU A 515 24.09 -6.00 16.49
CA LEU A 515 24.37 -5.85 15.06
C LEU A 515 25.47 -6.84 14.67
N ILE A 516 25.09 -7.86 13.92
CA ILE A 516 25.95 -8.95 13.48
C ILE A 516 26.32 -8.73 12.02
N ILE A 517 27.61 -8.72 11.72
CA ILE A 517 28.13 -8.48 10.37
C ILE A 517 29.01 -9.65 9.97
N ASP A 518 28.72 -10.26 8.83
CA ASP A 518 29.48 -11.39 8.28
C ASP A 518 29.64 -12.56 9.26
N GLY A 519 28.62 -12.79 10.09
CA GLY A 519 28.59 -13.85 11.09
C GLY A 519 29.60 -13.70 12.23
N LYS A 520 30.22 -12.53 12.37
CA LYS A 520 31.19 -12.23 13.45
C LYS A 520 30.51 -11.94 14.78
N ASP A 521 31.33 -11.71 15.81
CA ASP A 521 30.83 -11.31 17.12
C ASP A 521 29.96 -10.04 17.02
N PRO A 522 28.82 -9.99 17.75
CA PRO A 522 27.91 -8.87 17.66
C PRO A 522 28.51 -7.54 18.14
N ILE A 523 28.22 -6.48 17.41
CA ILE A 523 28.38 -5.11 17.91
C ILE A 523 27.15 -4.80 18.76
N VAL A 524 27.37 -4.59 20.07
CA VAL A 524 26.27 -4.33 21.01
C VAL A 524 25.85 -2.87 20.92
N ILE A 525 24.58 -2.65 20.61
CA ILE A 525 23.89 -1.36 20.70
C ILE A 525 23.15 -1.36 22.03
N ALA A 526 23.79 -0.79 23.05
CA ALA A 526 23.27 -0.81 24.42
C ALA A 526 21.94 -0.05 24.58
N ASN A 527 21.72 0.98 23.76
CA ASN A 527 20.46 1.69 23.66
C ASN A 527 20.21 2.14 22.22
N VAL A 528 19.15 1.63 21.60
CA VAL A 528 18.69 2.05 20.28
C VAL A 528 18.10 3.44 20.41
N ASN A 529 18.69 4.40 19.70
CA ASN A 529 18.26 5.79 19.67
C ASN A 529 18.38 6.38 18.25
N GLY A 530 17.75 7.53 18.05
CA GLY A 530 17.76 8.22 16.76
C GLY A 530 16.84 7.58 15.71
N THR A 531 17.08 7.92 14.45
CA THR A 531 16.24 7.53 13.30
C THR A 531 16.86 6.41 12.47
N SER A 532 18.03 5.89 12.86
CA SER A 532 18.70 4.82 12.12
C SER A 532 19.82 4.14 12.91
N ILE A 533 20.14 2.91 12.52
CA ILE A 533 21.35 2.19 12.94
C ILE A 533 22.26 2.04 11.71
N SER A 534 23.46 2.62 11.78
CA SER A 534 24.45 2.53 10.71
C SER A 534 25.34 1.30 10.90
N VAL A 535 25.52 0.55 9.82
CA VAL A 535 26.57 -0.46 9.71
C VAL A 535 27.92 0.28 9.61
N PRO A 536 28.94 -0.08 10.41
CA PRO A 536 30.27 0.50 10.28
C PRO A 536 30.78 0.36 8.86
N LYS A 537 31.61 1.31 8.41
CA LYS A 537 32.15 1.29 7.05
C LYS A 537 32.97 0.03 6.79
N LEU A 538 32.62 -0.70 5.74
CA LEU A 538 33.26 -1.95 5.33
C LEU A 538 34.05 -1.77 4.02
N PRO A 539 35.03 -2.65 3.74
CA PRO A 539 35.64 -2.73 2.42
C PRO A 539 34.58 -2.96 1.34
N LYS A 540 34.80 -2.48 0.12
CA LYS A 540 33.85 -2.68 -0.98
C LYS A 540 33.69 -4.18 -1.26
N GLY A 541 32.53 -4.74 -0.95
CA GLY A 541 32.34 -6.19 -0.96
C GLY A 541 30.89 -6.59 -0.87
N THR A 542 30.64 -7.88 -0.68
CA THR A 542 29.33 -8.42 -0.32
C THR A 542 29.35 -8.75 1.17
N HIS A 543 28.38 -8.22 1.90
CA HIS A 543 28.29 -8.34 3.35
C HIS A 543 26.91 -8.81 3.77
N THR A 544 26.87 -9.61 4.81
CA THR A 544 25.64 -10.05 5.48
C THR A 544 25.49 -9.26 6.77
N VAL A 545 24.28 -8.79 7.03
CA VAL A 545 23.96 -8.01 8.23
C VAL A 545 22.70 -8.56 8.85
N GLU A 546 22.75 -8.74 10.17
CA GLU A 546 21.60 -9.13 10.97
C GLU A 546 21.55 -8.26 12.22
N LEU A 547 20.44 -7.53 12.38
CA LEU A 547 20.10 -6.85 13.60
C LEU A 547 19.13 -7.74 14.38
N ARG A 548 19.42 -8.01 15.66
CA ARG A 548 18.47 -8.68 16.57
C ARG A 548 18.31 -7.90 17.86
N LYS A 549 17.06 -7.69 18.25
CA LYS A 549 16.70 -7.12 19.55
C LYS A 549 17.10 -8.10 20.66
N ARG A 550 17.89 -7.60 21.61
CA ARG A 550 18.39 -8.37 22.76
C ARG A 550 17.42 -8.36 23.94
N SER A 551 16.68 -7.27 24.09
CA SER A 551 15.80 -6.98 25.23
C SER A 551 14.34 -7.32 24.92
N GLU A 552 13.53 -7.49 25.96
CA GLU A 552 12.09 -7.72 25.84
C GLU A 552 11.27 -6.43 25.74
N THR A 553 9.96 -6.60 25.60
CA THR A 553 8.99 -5.51 25.39
C THR A 553 8.80 -4.62 26.62
N SER A 554 8.95 -5.15 27.85
CA SER A 554 8.71 -4.39 29.09
C SER A 554 9.61 -3.17 29.23
N PHE A 555 10.83 -3.21 28.69
CA PHE A 555 11.73 -2.07 28.67
C PHE A 555 11.45 -1.12 27.50
N GLY A 556 11.08 -1.66 26.34
CA GLY A 556 10.84 -0.87 25.14
C GLY A 556 10.79 -1.65 23.83
N THR A 557 10.48 -0.93 22.76
CA THR A 557 10.29 -1.42 21.40
C THR A 557 10.72 -0.36 20.38
N PHE A 558 10.93 -0.76 19.13
CA PHE A 558 11.22 0.18 18.05
C PHE A 558 10.78 -0.34 16.67
N ILE A 559 10.48 0.56 15.74
CA ILE A 559 9.91 0.25 14.41
C ILE A 559 10.96 0.39 13.31
N ILE A 560 11.12 -0.65 12.49
CA ILE A 560 11.99 -0.62 11.29
C ILE A 560 11.19 -0.27 10.05
N THR A 561 11.59 0.77 9.32
CA THR A 561 10.91 1.18 8.08
C THR A 561 11.54 0.60 6.82
N GLY A 562 12.85 0.35 6.85
CA GLY A 562 13.56 -0.29 5.75
C GLY A 562 15.08 -0.30 5.94
N VAL A 563 15.78 -0.72 4.89
CA VAL A 563 17.25 -0.75 4.82
C VAL A 563 17.70 0.02 3.58
N SER A 564 18.69 0.88 3.74
CA SER A 564 19.39 1.57 2.64
C SER A 564 20.86 1.15 2.60
N THR A 565 21.49 1.29 1.44
CA THR A 565 22.92 1.01 1.23
C THR A 565 23.47 1.91 0.13
N ASP A 566 24.78 2.17 0.17
CA ASP A 566 25.51 2.85 -0.90
C ASP A 566 25.64 2.02 -2.18
N GLY A 567 25.27 0.73 -2.13
CA GLY A 567 25.31 -0.18 -3.26
C GLY A 567 23.98 -0.85 -3.52
N LYS A 568 23.93 -2.19 -3.44
CA LYS A 568 22.74 -2.97 -3.81
C LYS A 568 22.38 -3.99 -2.74
N LEU A 569 21.12 -4.02 -2.33
CA LEU A 569 20.58 -5.13 -1.55
C LEU A 569 20.43 -6.39 -2.41
N LEU A 570 20.86 -7.52 -1.85
CA LEU A 570 20.80 -8.85 -2.42
C LEU A 570 19.77 -9.68 -1.65
N GLU A 571 19.29 -10.75 -2.27
CA GLU A 571 18.39 -11.68 -1.60
C GLU A 571 19.10 -12.38 -0.43
N ALA A 572 18.48 -12.33 0.76
CA ALA A 572 18.97 -12.98 1.96
C ALA A 572 18.03 -14.14 2.32
N PRO A 573 18.22 -15.35 1.75
CA PRO A 573 17.32 -16.46 2.00
C PRO A 573 17.35 -16.86 3.48
N PRO A 574 16.19 -17.12 4.11
CA PRO A 574 16.15 -17.57 5.50
C PRO A 574 16.75 -18.99 5.63
N PRO A 575 17.31 -19.34 6.79
CA PRO A 575 17.64 -20.72 7.11
C PRO A 575 16.43 -21.65 6.91
N LYS A 576 16.68 -22.87 6.44
CA LYS A 576 15.61 -23.86 6.21
C LYS A 576 15.01 -24.36 7.51
N ARG A 577 15.86 -24.54 8.52
CA ARG A 577 15.50 -25.02 9.86
C ARG A 577 14.92 -23.89 10.69
N LYS A 578 13.83 -24.14 11.42
CA LYS A 578 13.14 -23.13 12.23
C LYS A 578 12.85 -23.65 13.64
N ILE A 579 13.18 -22.84 14.64
CA ILE A 579 12.92 -23.12 16.05
C ILE A 579 12.08 -22.00 16.65
N GLU A 580 10.98 -22.35 17.31
CA GLU A 580 10.21 -21.39 18.12
C GLU A 580 10.46 -21.64 19.60
N ILE A 581 10.72 -20.60 20.37
CA ILE A 581 11.00 -20.68 21.81
C ILE A 581 9.93 -19.88 22.55
N ILE A 582 9.22 -20.55 23.45
CA ILE A 582 8.19 -19.98 24.32
C ILE A 582 8.71 -20.02 25.76
N GLY A 583 8.76 -18.89 26.45
CA GLY A 583 9.26 -18.88 27.81
C GLY A 583 9.08 -17.59 28.58
N ASP A 584 9.83 -17.49 29.67
CA ASP A 584 9.83 -16.36 30.60
C ASP A 584 11.15 -15.57 30.53
N SER A 585 11.56 -14.96 31.64
CA SER A 585 12.79 -14.18 31.78
C SER A 585 14.06 -14.95 31.42
N ILE A 586 14.10 -16.27 31.64
CA ILE A 586 15.23 -17.13 31.26
C ILE A 586 15.39 -17.15 29.73
N SER A 587 14.26 -17.14 29.01
CA SER A 587 14.21 -17.17 27.54
C SER A 587 14.34 -15.79 26.92
N VAL A 588 13.99 -14.73 27.66
CA VAL A 588 14.36 -13.35 27.31
C VAL A 588 15.88 -13.19 27.32
N GLY A 589 16.55 -13.74 28.35
CA GLY A 589 17.94 -13.44 28.67
C GLY A 589 18.07 -12.31 29.69
N TYR A 590 17.12 -12.23 30.63
CA TYR A 590 17.09 -11.28 31.74
C TYR A 590 18.41 -11.31 32.52
N GLY A 591 19.03 -10.15 32.74
CA GLY A 591 20.23 -10.02 33.56
C GLY A 591 21.47 -10.78 33.08
N LEU A 592 21.46 -11.33 31.87
CA LEU A 592 22.44 -12.33 31.41
C LEU A 592 23.86 -11.78 31.37
N ASP A 593 24.04 -10.55 30.89
CA ASP A 593 25.36 -9.89 30.82
C ASP A 593 25.69 -9.11 32.12
N GLY A 594 24.85 -9.20 33.16
CA GLY A 594 25.10 -8.59 34.46
C GLY A 594 25.94 -9.46 35.40
N VAL A 595 26.52 -8.83 36.42
CA VAL A 595 27.28 -9.51 37.49
C VAL A 595 26.58 -9.21 38.81
N ILE A 596 26.11 -10.25 39.51
CA ILE A 596 25.35 -10.11 40.77
C ILE A 596 26.23 -9.53 41.90
N PRO A 597 25.71 -8.61 42.75
CA PRO A 597 24.38 -7.99 42.72
C PRO A 597 24.27 -6.92 41.63
N CYS A 598 23.23 -7.01 40.80
CA CYS A 598 22.89 -6.02 39.78
C CYS A 598 21.38 -5.98 39.54
N VAL A 599 20.91 -4.86 38.99
CA VAL A 599 19.52 -4.64 38.57
C VAL A 599 19.44 -4.80 37.07
N ASP A 600 18.45 -5.53 36.58
CA ASP A 600 18.28 -5.74 35.15
C ASP A 600 17.94 -4.44 34.40
N THR A 601 18.44 -4.35 33.17
CA THR A 601 18.16 -3.25 32.25
C THR A 601 18.11 -3.80 30.84
N ALA A 602 17.49 -3.07 29.91
CA ALA A 602 17.51 -3.44 28.49
C ALA A 602 18.93 -3.76 27.99
N ALA A 603 19.96 -3.03 28.42
CA ALA A 603 21.35 -3.25 28.01
C ALA A 603 21.94 -4.58 28.52
N LEU A 604 21.58 -4.98 29.75
CA LEU A 604 22.06 -6.22 30.38
C LEU A 604 21.29 -7.46 29.92
N GLN A 605 20.09 -7.29 29.37
CA GLN A 605 19.40 -8.37 28.68
C GLN A 605 20.15 -8.77 27.40
N ASN A 606 20.26 -10.08 27.16
CA ASN A 606 20.97 -10.61 26.00
C ASN A 606 20.31 -11.86 25.42
N ASN A 607 19.28 -11.66 24.60
CA ASN A 607 18.63 -12.79 23.94
C ASN A 607 19.57 -13.62 23.05
N GLY A 608 20.57 -13.00 22.39
CA GLY A 608 21.50 -13.67 21.49
C GLY A 608 22.40 -14.73 22.16
N LYS A 609 22.56 -14.65 23.48
CA LYS A 609 23.30 -15.63 24.30
C LYS A 609 22.41 -16.59 25.10
N THR A 610 21.09 -16.51 24.96
CA THR A 610 20.18 -17.46 25.63
C THR A 610 20.36 -18.88 25.11
N TYR A 611 20.03 -19.87 25.93
CA TYR A 611 20.04 -21.28 25.56
C TYR A 611 19.33 -21.57 24.23
N GLY A 612 18.19 -20.90 23.97
CA GLY A 612 17.44 -21.02 22.73
C GLY A 612 18.23 -20.51 21.52
N ALA A 613 18.82 -19.32 21.63
CA ALA A 613 19.64 -18.73 20.56
C ALA A 613 20.95 -19.49 20.35
N VAL A 614 21.59 -20.00 21.41
CA VAL A 614 22.78 -20.86 21.34
C VAL A 614 22.45 -22.15 20.60
N ALA A 615 21.33 -22.81 20.94
CA ALA A 615 20.89 -24.02 20.25
C ALA A 615 20.57 -23.77 18.78
N ALA A 616 19.85 -22.68 18.46
CA ALA A 616 19.53 -22.32 17.09
C ALA A 616 20.77 -22.07 16.23
N ARG A 617 21.77 -21.34 16.76
CA ARG A 617 23.06 -21.13 16.07
C ARG A 617 23.82 -22.44 15.86
N ALA A 618 23.91 -23.29 16.88
CA ALA A 618 24.57 -24.60 16.78
C ALA A 618 23.93 -25.52 15.71
N LEU A 619 22.65 -25.33 15.44
CA LEU A 619 21.87 -26.13 14.49
C LEU A 619 21.67 -25.46 13.13
N ASN A 620 22.24 -24.27 12.92
CA ASN A 620 22.02 -23.44 11.74
C ASN A 620 20.52 -23.25 11.43
N ALA A 621 19.75 -22.90 12.46
CA ALA A 621 18.31 -22.67 12.38
C ALA A 621 17.97 -21.20 12.59
N ASP A 622 16.97 -20.71 11.86
CA ASP A 622 16.31 -19.46 12.22
C ASP A 622 15.48 -19.68 13.48
N TYR A 623 15.30 -18.63 14.27
CA TYR A 623 14.58 -18.74 15.52
C TYR A 623 13.72 -17.52 15.83
N SER A 624 12.62 -17.80 16.53
CA SER A 624 11.68 -16.81 17.05
C SER A 624 11.45 -17.06 18.53
N VAL A 625 11.76 -16.06 19.36
CA VAL A 625 11.52 -16.10 20.80
C VAL A 625 10.26 -15.33 21.13
N VAL A 626 9.32 -15.98 21.81
CA VAL A 626 8.11 -15.38 22.36
C VAL A 626 8.19 -15.56 23.87
N ALA A 627 8.80 -14.57 24.52
CA ALA A 627 9.08 -14.63 25.94
C ALA A 627 8.89 -13.27 26.60
N TRP A 628 8.48 -13.29 27.86
CA TRP A 628 8.28 -12.10 28.69
C TRP A 628 8.59 -12.44 30.14
N SER A 629 9.46 -11.67 30.76
CA SER A 629 9.86 -11.81 32.17
C SER A 629 8.67 -11.76 33.13
N GLY A 630 8.71 -12.62 34.14
CA GLY A 630 7.67 -12.75 35.14
C GLY A 630 6.39 -13.46 34.68
N LYS A 631 6.25 -13.82 33.39
CA LYS A 631 5.05 -14.54 32.90
C LYS A 631 5.14 -16.04 33.17
N GLY A 632 4.03 -16.61 33.60
CA GLY A 632 3.90 -18.05 33.82
C GLY A 632 2.93 -18.71 32.84
N LEU A 633 2.62 -19.98 33.12
CA LEU A 633 1.70 -20.79 32.34
C LEU A 633 0.25 -20.58 32.77
N ILE A 634 -0.04 -20.65 34.07
CA ILE A 634 -1.37 -20.42 34.65
C ILE A 634 -1.40 -19.20 35.57
N ARG A 635 -0.24 -18.80 36.11
CA ARG A 635 -0.10 -17.63 36.98
C ARG A 635 1.29 -17.01 36.84
N ASN A 636 1.36 -15.69 36.84
CA ASN A 636 2.62 -14.95 36.73
C ASN A 636 3.41 -14.96 38.05
N TYR A 637 4.56 -14.29 38.09
CA TYR A 637 5.43 -14.18 39.27
C TYR A 637 4.64 -13.71 40.50
N ALA A 638 4.96 -14.27 41.67
CA ALA A 638 4.28 -13.96 42.91
C ALA A 638 4.60 -12.52 43.36
N SER A 639 3.61 -11.64 43.29
CA SER A 639 3.69 -10.25 43.73
C SER A 639 2.52 -9.87 44.64
N SER A 640 2.72 -8.82 45.45
CA SER A 640 1.65 -8.14 46.19
C SER A 640 1.63 -6.67 45.76
N PRO A 641 0.56 -6.18 45.11
CA PRO A 641 -0.67 -6.90 44.74
C PRO A 641 -0.44 -8.00 43.68
N PRO A 642 -1.34 -9.00 43.56
CA PRO A 642 -1.21 -10.07 42.57
C PRO A 642 -1.16 -9.55 41.13
N ASP A 643 -0.20 -10.04 40.33
CA ASP A 643 -0.14 -9.78 38.90
C ASP A 643 -1.31 -10.49 38.18
N THR A 644 -2.28 -9.71 37.73
CA THR A 644 -3.48 -10.17 37.00
C THR A 644 -3.34 -10.07 35.48
N SER A 645 -2.19 -9.63 34.98
CA SER A 645 -1.97 -9.54 33.55
C SER A 645 -1.91 -10.92 32.88
N PRO A 646 -2.15 -11.01 31.56
CA PRO A 646 -2.29 -12.29 30.88
C PRO A 646 -1.05 -13.21 31.02
N PRO A 647 -1.22 -14.53 31.18
CA PRO A 647 -0.12 -15.49 31.18
C PRO A 647 0.35 -15.81 29.75
N MET A 648 1.48 -16.51 29.62
CA MET A 648 2.11 -16.79 28.32
C MET A 648 1.20 -17.46 27.27
N PRO A 649 0.30 -18.41 27.61
CA PRO A 649 -0.61 -18.99 26.62
C PRO A 649 -1.49 -17.96 25.91
N THR A 650 -1.94 -16.93 26.63
CA THR A 650 -2.73 -15.84 26.04
C THR A 650 -1.82 -14.93 25.19
N ILE A 651 -0.69 -14.52 25.77
CA ILE A 651 0.27 -13.62 25.14
C ILE A 651 0.84 -14.21 23.84
N TYR A 652 1.06 -15.52 23.79
CA TYR A 652 1.58 -16.23 22.62
C TYR A 652 0.67 -16.13 21.38
N THR A 653 -0.62 -15.81 21.55
CA THR A 653 -1.56 -15.61 20.43
C THR A 653 -1.37 -14.27 19.72
N ARG A 654 -0.51 -13.39 20.24
CA ARG A 654 -0.29 -12.03 19.72
C ARG A 654 0.84 -11.99 18.70
N TYR A 655 0.71 -11.09 17.71
CA TYR A 655 1.72 -10.88 16.69
C TYR A 655 2.94 -10.17 17.30
N GLY A 656 2.78 -8.90 17.67
CA GLY A 656 3.66 -8.21 18.62
C GLY A 656 3.19 -8.39 20.07
N ALA A 657 4.08 -8.17 21.04
CA ALA A 657 3.77 -8.42 22.46
C ALA A 657 2.60 -7.60 23.03
N ASN A 658 2.43 -6.37 22.54
CA ASN A 658 1.35 -5.46 22.92
C ASN A 658 0.16 -5.50 21.96
N ASP A 659 0.21 -6.32 20.91
CA ASP A 659 -0.89 -6.45 19.97
C ASP A 659 -2.08 -7.15 20.64
N LYS A 660 -3.26 -7.02 20.02
CA LYS A 660 -4.47 -7.69 20.48
C LYS A 660 -4.28 -9.21 20.54
N ASP A 661 -4.92 -9.86 21.52
CA ASP A 661 -5.00 -11.32 21.58
C ASP A 661 -5.52 -11.91 20.25
N ASN A 662 -4.96 -13.06 19.85
CA ASN A 662 -5.24 -13.75 18.58
C ASN A 662 -4.90 -12.95 17.31
N SER A 663 -4.07 -11.92 17.41
CA SER A 663 -3.58 -11.17 16.24
C SER A 663 -2.55 -11.93 15.41
N PHE A 664 -1.84 -12.91 15.98
CA PHE A 664 -0.90 -13.72 15.21
C PHE A 664 -1.63 -14.72 14.32
N THR A 665 -1.38 -14.62 13.01
CA THR A 665 -2.12 -15.39 12.01
C THR A 665 -1.52 -16.75 11.67
N PHE A 666 -0.39 -17.11 12.29
CA PHE A 666 0.36 -18.34 12.01
C PHE A 666 0.68 -18.49 10.49
N PRO A 667 1.43 -17.55 9.90
CA PRO A 667 1.64 -17.49 8.46
C PRO A 667 2.46 -18.70 7.98
N LYS A 668 2.14 -19.22 6.78
CA LYS A 668 2.86 -20.35 6.17
C LYS A 668 4.36 -20.08 5.93
N SER A 669 4.78 -18.81 5.92
CA SER A 669 6.19 -18.43 5.86
C SER A 669 6.97 -18.84 7.11
N TRP A 670 6.29 -19.02 8.25
CA TRP A 670 6.88 -19.49 9.51
C TRP A 670 6.18 -20.77 9.99
N VAL A 671 6.86 -21.90 9.83
CA VAL A 671 6.43 -23.20 10.36
C VAL A 671 7.65 -23.80 11.05
N PRO A 672 7.71 -23.81 12.40
CA PRO A 672 8.86 -24.33 13.13
C PRO A 672 8.94 -25.86 13.02
N ASP A 673 10.16 -26.37 12.93
CA ASP A 673 10.46 -27.80 13.04
C ASP A 673 10.47 -28.23 14.52
N ALA A 674 10.93 -27.34 15.40
CA ALA A 674 10.98 -27.51 16.85
C ALA A 674 10.28 -26.36 17.58
N VAL A 675 9.47 -26.70 18.59
CA VAL A 675 8.88 -25.74 19.54
C VAL A 675 9.46 -26.06 20.92
N VAL A 676 10.15 -25.11 21.51
CA VAL A 676 10.80 -25.21 22.82
C VAL A 676 9.94 -24.47 23.83
N ILE A 677 9.62 -25.10 24.96
CA ILE A 677 8.82 -24.50 26.02
C ILE A 677 9.61 -24.58 27.33
N ASN A 678 9.92 -23.41 27.89
CA ASN A 678 10.55 -23.25 29.20
C ASN A 678 9.69 -22.30 30.04
N LEU A 679 8.69 -22.89 30.70
CA LEU A 679 7.72 -22.20 31.55
C LEU A 679 7.48 -23.02 32.81
N GLY A 680 7.30 -22.34 33.92
CA GLY A 680 7.00 -22.93 35.23
C GLY A 680 7.67 -22.20 36.38
N THR A 681 8.83 -21.58 36.15
CA THR A 681 9.57 -20.85 37.19
C THR A 681 8.67 -19.87 37.96
N ASN A 682 7.95 -19.04 37.21
CA ASN A 682 7.05 -18.04 37.79
C ASN A 682 5.82 -18.68 38.46
N ASP A 683 5.29 -19.77 37.93
CA ASP A 683 4.16 -20.47 38.52
C ASP A 683 4.51 -21.07 39.89
N PHE A 684 5.73 -21.58 40.07
CA PHE A 684 6.21 -22.15 41.34
C PHE A 684 6.59 -21.09 42.40
N SER A 685 6.71 -19.81 42.03
CA SER A 685 6.89 -18.74 43.02
C SER A 685 5.65 -18.60 43.92
N TYR A 686 5.83 -18.58 45.25
CA TYR A 686 4.71 -18.51 46.19
C TYR A 686 5.05 -17.89 47.57
N LEU A 687 6.29 -18.08 48.05
CA LEU A 687 6.72 -17.79 49.43
C LEU A 687 6.24 -16.40 49.91
N ASN A 688 5.57 -16.38 51.07
CA ASN A 688 5.04 -15.17 51.73
C ASN A 688 4.02 -14.35 50.91
N VAL A 689 3.51 -14.86 49.78
CA VAL A 689 2.60 -14.12 48.89
C VAL A 689 1.33 -14.92 48.57
N ARG A 690 1.44 -16.21 48.27
CA ARG A 690 0.31 -17.06 47.86
C ARG A 690 0.57 -18.53 48.16
N ASN A 691 -0.43 -19.38 47.96
CA ASN A 691 -0.28 -20.83 48.15
C ASN A 691 0.60 -21.47 47.03
N PRO A 692 1.31 -22.57 47.34
CA PRO A 692 2.00 -23.39 46.34
C PRO A 692 1.09 -23.77 45.16
N VAL A 693 1.69 -23.93 43.99
CA VAL A 693 0.94 -24.27 42.77
C VAL A 693 0.49 -25.73 42.83
N ASN A 694 -0.70 -26.03 42.30
CA ASN A 694 -1.13 -27.41 42.10
C ASN A 694 -0.46 -27.97 40.82
N PRO A 695 0.37 -29.03 40.94
CA PRO A 695 1.04 -29.64 39.78
C PRO A 695 0.10 -30.18 38.71
N ALA A 696 -1.09 -30.67 39.10
CA ALA A 696 -2.08 -31.19 38.16
C ALA A 696 -2.65 -30.10 37.25
N ASP A 697 -2.88 -28.90 37.80
CA ASP A 697 -3.39 -27.76 37.04
C ASP A 697 -2.34 -27.25 36.03
N LEU A 698 -1.07 -27.23 36.42
CA LEU A 698 0.04 -26.92 35.50
C LEU A 698 0.13 -27.94 34.37
N THR A 699 0.06 -29.23 34.70
CA THR A 699 0.08 -30.31 33.70
C THR A 699 -1.06 -30.13 32.69
N LYS A 700 -2.28 -29.88 33.17
CA LYS A 700 -3.46 -29.66 32.32
C LYS A 700 -3.30 -28.43 31.42
N ALA A 701 -2.76 -27.33 31.96
CA ALA A 701 -2.53 -26.11 31.20
C ALA A 701 -1.44 -26.27 30.14
N LEU A 702 -0.38 -27.03 30.43
CA LEU A 702 0.71 -27.26 29.48
C LEU A 702 0.24 -28.15 28.33
N VAL A 703 -0.54 -29.21 28.64
CA VAL A 703 -1.23 -30.02 27.62
C VAL A 703 -2.11 -29.13 26.72
N LYS A 704 -2.86 -28.19 27.30
CA LYS A 704 -3.72 -27.27 26.54
C LYS A 704 -2.90 -26.33 25.63
N LEU A 705 -1.82 -25.74 26.14
CA LEU A 705 -0.92 -24.90 25.35
C LEU A 705 -0.35 -25.69 24.17
N VAL A 706 0.19 -26.89 24.43
CA VAL A 706 0.80 -27.72 23.38
C VAL A 706 -0.22 -28.12 22.32
N LYS A 707 -1.45 -28.53 22.70
CA LYS A 707 -2.51 -28.83 21.74
C LYS A 707 -2.89 -27.61 20.89
N SER A 708 -2.93 -26.42 21.49
CA SER A 708 -3.18 -25.17 20.77
C SER A 708 -2.06 -24.83 19.79
N VAL A 709 -0.79 -25.07 20.13
CA VAL A 709 0.32 -24.84 19.20
C VAL A 709 0.33 -25.92 18.11
N GLN A 710 0.05 -27.18 18.46
CA GLN A 710 -0.04 -28.31 17.53
C GLN A 710 -1.14 -28.13 16.47
N SER A 711 -2.25 -27.45 16.78
CA SER A 711 -3.29 -27.17 15.77
C SER A 711 -2.79 -26.25 14.66
N HIS A 712 -1.77 -25.44 14.92
CA HIS A 712 -1.11 -24.60 13.91
C HIS A 712 0.13 -25.26 13.30
N TYR A 713 0.90 -26.01 14.11
CA TYR A 713 2.14 -26.67 13.71
C TYR A 713 2.09 -28.19 13.95
N PRO A 714 1.27 -28.94 13.18
CA PRO A 714 1.03 -30.37 13.44
C PRO A 714 2.27 -31.25 13.24
N LYS A 715 3.30 -30.75 12.56
CA LYS A 715 4.53 -31.51 12.29
C LYS A 715 5.66 -31.25 13.28
N ALA A 716 5.57 -30.17 14.06
CA ALA A 716 6.63 -29.73 14.97
C ALA A 716 6.91 -30.76 16.08
N GLN A 717 8.17 -30.84 16.48
CA GLN A 717 8.60 -31.57 17.68
C GLN A 717 8.62 -30.60 18.87
N PHE A 718 8.12 -31.02 20.02
CA PHE A 718 8.02 -30.19 21.22
C PHE A 718 9.11 -30.57 22.22
N PHE A 719 9.82 -29.59 22.76
CA PHE A 719 10.90 -29.78 23.72
C PHE A 719 10.56 -29.05 25.02
N PHE A 720 10.35 -29.80 26.09
CA PHE A 720 10.10 -29.26 27.42
C PHE A 720 11.42 -29.14 28.16
N VAL A 721 11.80 -27.90 28.50
CA VAL A 721 13.05 -27.61 29.19
C VAL A 721 12.74 -27.31 30.65
N SER A 722 13.37 -28.03 31.58
CA SER A 722 13.18 -27.77 33.01
C SER A 722 13.82 -26.46 33.44
N SER A 723 13.22 -25.71 34.35
CA SER A 723 13.80 -24.47 34.87
C SER A 723 15.15 -24.69 35.59
N PRO A 724 16.23 -23.97 35.24
CA PRO A 724 17.48 -23.98 35.99
C PRO A 724 17.42 -23.15 37.30
N LEU A 725 16.35 -22.37 37.50
CA LEU A 725 16.18 -21.50 38.67
C LEU A 725 15.41 -22.18 39.82
N LEU A 726 14.64 -23.22 39.50
CA LEU A 726 14.01 -24.04 40.54
C LEU A 726 15.03 -24.98 41.17
N ASN A 727 14.89 -25.19 42.48
CA ASN A 727 15.70 -26.13 43.24
C ASN A 727 14.81 -26.91 44.21
N ASP A 728 15.33 -27.99 44.79
CA ASP A 728 14.56 -28.84 45.70
C ASP A 728 14.64 -28.41 47.18
N TYR A 729 15.48 -27.43 47.51
CA TYR A 729 15.76 -27.01 48.89
C TYR A 729 15.16 -25.64 49.24
N TYR A 730 14.57 -24.93 48.26
CA TYR A 730 14.02 -23.59 48.36
C TYR A 730 12.62 -23.56 47.72
N PRO A 731 11.61 -22.97 48.38
CA PRO A 731 11.68 -22.36 49.72
C PRO A 731 11.96 -23.34 50.87
N THR A 732 11.57 -24.60 50.73
CA THR A 732 11.82 -25.68 51.70
C THR A 732 12.09 -27.01 50.98
N GLU A 733 12.75 -27.96 51.66
CA GLU A 733 12.97 -29.33 51.14
C GLU A 733 11.66 -30.07 50.83
N ALA A 734 10.61 -29.81 51.61
CA ALA A 734 9.30 -30.43 51.42
C ALA A 734 8.62 -29.99 50.12
N ASP A 735 8.96 -28.80 49.60
CA ASP A 735 8.43 -28.32 48.33
C ASP A 735 8.98 -29.11 47.13
N ALA A 736 10.26 -29.51 47.19
CA ALA A 736 10.98 -30.20 46.11
C ALA A 736 10.62 -29.64 44.72
N GLN A 737 10.70 -28.31 44.56
CA GLN A 737 10.07 -27.61 43.43
C GLN A 737 10.64 -28.05 42.09
N LYS A 738 11.95 -28.30 42.02
CA LYS A 738 12.61 -28.75 40.78
C LYS A 738 12.11 -30.14 40.39
N SER A 739 12.14 -31.09 41.32
CA SER A 739 11.68 -32.46 41.13
C SER A 739 10.19 -32.50 40.77
N THR A 740 9.37 -31.67 41.41
CA THR A 740 7.94 -31.53 41.12
C THR A 740 7.71 -30.95 39.72
N HIS A 741 8.45 -29.91 39.32
CA HIS A 741 8.38 -29.34 37.98
C HIS A 741 8.79 -30.35 36.90
N VAL A 742 9.86 -31.11 37.11
CA VAL A 742 10.28 -32.20 36.19
C VAL A 742 9.18 -33.25 36.05
N ARG A 743 8.50 -33.61 37.15
CA ARG A 743 7.35 -34.53 37.12
C ARG A 743 6.20 -33.96 36.27
N VAL A 744 5.82 -32.69 36.46
CA VAL A 744 4.80 -32.00 35.65
C VAL A 744 5.12 -32.07 34.15
N LEU A 745 6.38 -31.83 33.77
CA LEU A 745 6.79 -31.91 32.36
C LEU A 745 6.68 -33.33 31.81
N LYS A 746 7.12 -34.34 32.56
CA LYS A 746 7.03 -35.75 32.17
C LYS A 746 5.58 -36.25 32.11
N ASP A 747 4.75 -35.88 33.08
CA ASP A 747 3.32 -36.23 33.11
C ASP A 747 2.58 -35.58 31.94
N THR A 748 2.95 -34.35 31.57
CA THR A 748 2.43 -33.68 30.37
C THR A 748 2.77 -34.48 29.11
N MET A 749 4.00 -34.97 28.98
CA MET A 749 4.41 -35.81 27.85
C MET A 749 3.61 -37.11 27.78
N GLN A 750 3.32 -37.75 28.92
CA GLN A 750 2.51 -38.97 28.95
C GLN A 750 1.07 -38.73 28.48
N GLN A 751 0.51 -37.54 28.73
CA GLN A 751 -0.83 -37.15 28.27
C GLN A 751 -0.88 -36.69 26.80
N LEU A 752 0.28 -36.46 26.17
CA LEU A 752 0.39 -36.06 24.78
C LEU A 752 0.84 -37.27 23.95
N SER A 753 -0.04 -37.76 23.07
CA SER A 753 0.20 -38.95 22.25
C SER A 753 1.18 -38.72 21.07
N GLY A 754 2.27 -37.97 21.26
CA GLY A 754 3.03 -37.41 20.13
C GLY A 754 4.49 -37.03 20.36
N LYS A 755 4.95 -36.19 19.44
CA LYS A 755 6.33 -35.72 19.19
C LYS A 755 6.90 -34.82 20.30
N THR A 756 7.02 -35.31 21.52
CA THR A 756 7.51 -34.55 22.69
C THR A 756 8.82 -35.09 23.23
N HIS A 757 9.69 -34.22 23.72
CA HIS A 757 11.02 -34.53 24.24
C HIS A 757 11.27 -33.74 25.53
N PHE A 758 11.93 -34.36 26.51
CA PHE A 758 12.34 -33.71 27.75
C PHE A 758 13.80 -33.32 27.68
N VAL A 759 14.11 -32.08 28.05
CA VAL A 759 15.46 -31.56 28.19
C VAL A 759 15.67 -31.18 29.65
N ASP A 760 16.40 -32.04 30.36
CA ASP A 760 16.79 -31.77 31.74
C ASP A 760 17.90 -30.73 31.76
N TRP A 761 17.61 -29.56 32.31
CA TRP A 761 18.59 -28.50 32.52
C TRP A 761 18.84 -28.40 34.02
N PRO A 762 20.02 -28.82 34.52
CA PRO A 762 20.32 -28.82 35.94
C PRO A 762 20.07 -27.45 36.60
N THR A 763 19.72 -27.47 37.89
CA THR A 763 19.69 -26.27 38.71
C THR A 763 21.06 -25.58 38.66
N GLN A 764 21.07 -24.26 38.46
CA GLN A 764 22.31 -23.52 38.31
C GLN A 764 23.11 -23.43 39.62
N GLY A 765 24.41 -23.13 39.48
CA GLY A 765 25.30 -22.87 40.62
C GLY A 765 25.16 -21.45 41.20
N ALA A 766 26.09 -21.08 42.08
CA ALA A 766 26.10 -19.77 42.74
C ALA A 766 26.47 -18.60 41.80
N GLU A 767 27.19 -18.88 40.71
CA GLU A 767 27.51 -17.86 39.70
C GLU A 767 26.29 -17.56 38.83
N ALA A 768 25.77 -16.34 38.93
CA ALA A 768 24.54 -15.93 38.26
C ALA A 768 24.66 -14.50 37.70
N GLY A 769 23.76 -14.18 36.77
CA GLY A 769 23.49 -12.81 36.33
C GLY A 769 22.61 -12.04 37.33
N CYS A 770 21.99 -10.95 36.88
CA CYS A 770 21.14 -10.13 37.75
C CYS A 770 19.95 -10.92 38.31
N ASP A 771 19.56 -10.61 39.55
CA ASP A 771 18.45 -11.26 40.26
C ASP A 771 18.47 -12.79 40.17
N TYR A 772 19.68 -13.37 40.34
CA TYR A 772 19.95 -14.81 40.26
C TYR A 772 19.60 -15.46 38.91
N HIS A 773 19.48 -14.72 37.81
CA HIS A 773 19.20 -15.33 36.51
C HIS A 773 20.41 -16.08 35.91
N PRO A 774 20.21 -17.02 34.98
CA PRO A 774 21.31 -17.77 34.38
C PRO A 774 22.27 -16.84 33.62
N ASN A 775 23.55 -16.86 34.01
CA ASN A 775 24.61 -16.15 33.30
C ASN A 775 24.93 -16.81 31.94
N ALA A 776 25.84 -16.20 31.17
CA ALA A 776 26.23 -16.71 29.85
C ALA A 776 26.72 -18.17 29.85
N ALA A 777 27.47 -18.60 30.87
CA ALA A 777 27.98 -19.97 30.98
C ALA A 777 26.85 -20.99 31.19
N THR A 778 25.92 -20.68 32.11
CA THR A 778 24.75 -21.50 32.39
C THR A 778 23.84 -21.59 31.15
N GLN A 779 23.61 -20.46 30.47
CA GLN A 779 22.83 -20.40 29.23
C GLN A 779 23.47 -21.21 28.09
N ALA A 780 24.81 -21.17 27.97
CA ALA A 780 25.54 -21.97 27.00
C ALA A 780 25.39 -23.47 27.27
N GLN A 781 25.46 -23.91 28.53
CA GLN A 781 25.23 -25.30 28.93
C GLN A 781 23.82 -25.76 28.54
N GLY A 782 22.79 -24.99 28.90
CA GLY A 782 21.40 -25.29 28.52
C GLY A 782 21.22 -25.35 27.00
N GLY A 783 21.90 -24.46 26.27
CA GLY A 783 21.88 -24.42 24.81
C GLY A 783 22.51 -25.66 24.17
N GLN A 784 23.60 -26.18 24.72
CA GLN A 784 24.23 -27.42 24.26
C GLN A 784 23.31 -28.64 24.48
N LEU A 785 22.68 -28.74 25.65
CA LEU A 785 21.73 -29.81 25.97
C LEU A 785 20.52 -29.77 25.03
N LEU A 786 19.95 -28.58 24.83
CA LEU A 786 18.83 -28.38 23.92
C LEU A 786 19.22 -28.70 22.47
N ALA A 787 20.37 -28.22 22.01
CA ALA A 787 20.86 -28.49 20.66
C ALA A 787 21.01 -29.99 20.39
N ALA A 788 21.63 -30.71 21.33
CA ALA A 788 21.79 -32.17 21.24
C ALA A 788 20.45 -32.90 21.16
N SER A 789 19.48 -32.51 22.00
CA SER A 789 18.14 -33.08 21.99
C SER A 789 17.40 -32.84 20.67
N ILE A 790 17.43 -31.61 20.16
CA ILE A 790 16.80 -31.24 18.88
C ILE A 790 17.46 -32.00 17.74
N LYS A 791 18.80 -32.05 17.72
CA LYS A 791 19.58 -32.77 16.70
C LYS A 791 19.19 -34.24 16.64
N ALA A 792 19.07 -34.89 17.79
CA ALA A 792 18.67 -36.30 17.88
C ALA A 792 17.23 -36.53 17.38
N ALA A 793 16.28 -35.70 17.82
CA ALA A 793 14.86 -35.86 17.50
C ALA A 793 14.52 -35.55 16.03
N LEU A 794 15.15 -34.53 15.45
CA LEU A 794 14.91 -34.07 14.07
C LEU A 794 15.91 -34.60 13.05
N LYS A 795 16.95 -35.32 13.50
CA LYS A 795 18.02 -35.89 12.66
C LYS A 795 18.75 -34.81 11.84
N TRP A 796 19.21 -33.77 12.53
CA TRP A 796 19.86 -32.59 11.94
C TRP A 796 21.38 -32.67 11.88
#